data_AF-A0A935IFH8-F1
#
_entry.id   AF-A0A935IFH8-F1
#
_cell.length_a   1.000
_cell.length_b   1.000
_cell.length_c   1.000
_cell.angle_alpha   90.00
_cell.angle_beta   90.00
_cell.angle_gamma   90.00
#
_symmetry.space_group_name_H-M   'P 1'
#
loop_
_entity.id
_entity.type
_entity.pdbx_description
1 polymer ?
#
loop_
_entity_poly.entity_id
_entity_poly.type
_entity_poly.pdbx_seq_one_letter_code
_entity_poly.pdbx_strand_id
1 'polypeptide(L)'
;MKRGEAVFKETCIACHQADGKGLPKAFPPLAGSDFLMADKNRAIKIVVNGLSGAVRVNGETYNSIMPPLPQLTNQQVADVLTYVLNSWGNKDGAIALAQVNAVRPAQPKIAASSAGHPGTTVAETRYQAGSSPLQGAPTEQLITPGAPTLTKVEFDEAKQIYFERCAGCHGVLRKGATGKPLTPDITKKKGTEYLKAFITVGSPAGMPNWGTSGQLTPQQIDIMARFVQNEPPTPPEYGMKEMKDTWKVLVPVEKRPTKKENNLNIDNIFAVTLRDAGEVALIDGDTKQIVNVIRTGYAVHISRLSHSSRYIYTIGRDAKIDLIDLWMKVPDRVAEIKVGLEARSVETSKYKGYEDKYAIAGTYWPPQYVLMDGSTLEPKKIESTRGMTVDKQEYHPEPRVAAIVASHEHPEFIVNVKETGKVMLVNYEDIDNLKTTEIGAALFLHDGGWDATKRYFLTAANQSNKVAVIDSKDRKLAALVDVTKIPHPGRGANFVDPKYGPVWATSALGSPEITLIGTDPKKHPESAWKAVRVLQGQGGGSLFVKTHPKSHHLWVDTPLHPDATISQSIAVFDINNLDVGPQVLPIAEWANLGDGPKRVVQPEYNQGGDEVWFSVWNAKDKKSAIVVVDDATLKLKTVINDPRIVTPTGKFNVYNTVHDVY
;
A
#
# COMPACT_ATOMS: atom_id res chain seq x y z
N MET A 1 -14.31 -30.00 -30.45
CA MET A 1 -15.35 -28.99 -30.74
C MET A 1 -16.01 -28.46 -29.47
N LYS A 2 -16.98 -29.14 -28.82
CA LYS A 2 -17.69 -28.58 -27.64
C LYS A 2 -16.78 -28.10 -26.50
N ARG A 3 -15.73 -28.86 -26.13
CA ARG A 3 -14.75 -28.44 -25.10
C ARG A 3 -13.99 -27.19 -25.49
N GLY A 4 -13.56 -27.10 -26.74
CA GLY A 4 -12.85 -25.94 -27.27
C GLY A 4 -13.72 -24.69 -27.38
N GLU A 5 -14.99 -24.87 -27.73
CA GLU A 5 -15.98 -23.78 -27.76
C GLU A 5 -16.18 -23.16 -26.38
N ALA A 6 -16.25 -23.98 -25.33
CA ALA A 6 -16.38 -23.49 -23.94
C ALA A 6 -15.18 -22.62 -23.56
N VAL A 7 -13.95 -23.11 -23.81
CA VAL A 7 -12.72 -22.35 -23.57
C VAL A 7 -12.69 -21.07 -24.40
N PHE A 8 -13.13 -21.11 -25.65
CA PHE A 8 -13.20 -19.92 -26.51
C PHE A 8 -14.14 -18.86 -25.95
N LYS A 9 -15.36 -19.26 -25.56
CA LYS A 9 -16.38 -18.38 -24.97
C LYS A 9 -15.94 -17.78 -23.63
N GLU A 10 -15.13 -18.50 -22.87
CA GLU A 10 -14.65 -18.02 -21.58
C GLU A 10 -13.43 -17.10 -21.71
N THR A 11 -12.50 -17.43 -22.62
CA THR A 11 -11.15 -16.83 -22.63
C THR A 11 -10.85 -15.97 -23.85
N CYS A 12 -11.32 -16.37 -25.03
CA CYS A 12 -10.87 -15.78 -26.31
C CYS A 12 -11.88 -14.81 -26.92
N ILE A 13 -13.17 -14.95 -26.59
CA ILE A 13 -14.28 -14.21 -27.20
C ILE A 13 -14.20 -12.70 -26.97
N ALA A 14 -13.63 -12.26 -25.86
CA ALA A 14 -13.53 -10.84 -25.51
C ALA A 14 -12.72 -10.05 -26.54
N CYS A 15 -11.67 -10.66 -27.11
CA CYS A 15 -10.82 -10.05 -28.12
C CYS A 15 -11.25 -10.43 -29.54
N HIS A 16 -11.57 -11.71 -29.75
CA HIS A 16 -11.80 -12.24 -31.10
C HIS A 16 -13.26 -12.26 -31.53
N GLN A 17 -14.19 -11.83 -30.65
CA GLN A 17 -15.63 -11.79 -30.87
C GLN A 17 -16.25 -13.18 -31.10
N ALA A 18 -17.58 -13.26 -30.96
CA ALA A 18 -18.32 -14.53 -31.09
C ALA A 18 -18.24 -15.12 -32.52
N ASP A 19 -18.10 -14.25 -33.53
CA ASP A 19 -17.99 -14.62 -34.93
C ASP A 19 -16.54 -14.77 -35.42
N GLY A 20 -15.57 -14.69 -34.49
CA GLY A 20 -14.15 -14.86 -34.79
C GLY A 20 -13.54 -13.74 -35.63
N LYS A 21 -14.26 -12.64 -35.91
CA LYS A 21 -13.74 -11.53 -36.75
C LYS A 21 -12.79 -10.59 -36.02
N GLY A 22 -12.68 -10.71 -34.71
CA GLY A 22 -11.93 -9.76 -33.91
C GLY A 22 -12.49 -8.34 -33.99
N LEU A 23 -11.67 -7.37 -33.62
CA LEU A 23 -12.01 -5.95 -33.71
C LEU A 23 -11.05 -5.30 -34.71
N PRO A 24 -11.56 -4.72 -35.82
CA PRO A 24 -10.73 -4.09 -36.83
C PRO A 24 -9.67 -3.15 -36.21
N LYS A 25 -8.41 -3.29 -36.65
CA LYS A 25 -7.22 -2.55 -36.16
C LYS A 25 -6.81 -2.79 -34.70
N ALA A 26 -7.64 -3.46 -33.89
CA ALA A 26 -7.34 -3.75 -32.49
C ALA A 26 -7.00 -5.23 -32.26
N PHE A 27 -7.84 -6.16 -32.68
CA PHE A 27 -7.60 -7.60 -32.53
C PHE A 27 -7.84 -8.31 -33.87
N PRO A 28 -6.87 -9.09 -34.36
CA PRO A 28 -6.98 -9.71 -35.66
C PRO A 28 -8.13 -10.73 -35.73
N PRO A 29 -8.72 -10.93 -36.93
CA PRO A 29 -9.67 -12.01 -37.13
C PRO A 29 -8.97 -13.36 -36.96
N LEU A 30 -9.71 -14.32 -36.40
CA LEU A 30 -9.42 -15.75 -36.43
C LEU A 30 -10.20 -16.44 -37.56
N ALA A 31 -11.38 -15.93 -37.90
CA ALA A 31 -12.16 -16.36 -39.05
C ALA A 31 -11.44 -16.01 -40.36
N GLY A 32 -11.12 -17.00 -41.19
CA GLY A 32 -10.47 -16.81 -42.48
C GLY A 32 -9.08 -16.15 -42.39
N SER A 33 -8.37 -16.35 -41.28
CA SER A 33 -7.10 -15.68 -40.99
C SER A 33 -5.92 -16.35 -41.72
N ASP A 34 -5.32 -15.67 -42.69
CA ASP A 34 -4.10 -16.13 -43.38
C ASP A 34 -2.96 -16.44 -42.40
N PHE A 35 -2.81 -15.59 -41.39
CA PHE A 35 -1.78 -15.69 -40.37
C PHE A 35 -2.00 -16.88 -39.44
N LEU A 36 -3.23 -17.16 -39.04
CA LEU A 36 -3.53 -18.35 -38.24
C LEU A 36 -3.24 -19.64 -39.03
N MET A 37 -3.68 -19.67 -40.28
CA MET A 37 -3.69 -20.88 -41.12
C MET A 37 -2.30 -21.22 -41.68
N ALA A 38 -1.40 -20.24 -41.78
CA ALA A 38 -0.05 -20.46 -42.31
C ALA A 38 0.86 -21.28 -41.39
N ASP A 39 0.64 -21.29 -40.06
CA ASP A 39 1.49 -22.03 -39.13
C ASP A 39 0.74 -22.38 -37.82
N LYS A 40 0.36 -23.65 -37.70
CA LYS A 40 -0.30 -24.19 -36.50
C LYS A 40 0.59 -24.19 -35.26
N ASN A 41 1.90 -24.40 -35.44
CA ASN A 41 2.84 -24.36 -34.32
C ASN A 41 3.02 -22.93 -33.80
N ARG A 42 2.97 -21.93 -34.70
CA ARG A 42 2.91 -20.53 -34.30
C ARG A 42 1.64 -20.24 -33.50
N ALA A 43 0.48 -20.75 -33.91
CA ALA A 43 -0.76 -20.58 -33.15
C ALA A 43 -0.66 -21.15 -31.73
N ILE A 44 -0.09 -22.35 -31.57
CA ILE A 44 0.18 -22.96 -30.25
C ILE A 44 1.12 -22.07 -29.43
N LYS A 45 2.23 -21.62 -30.02
CA LYS A 45 3.20 -20.73 -29.35
C LYS A 45 2.58 -19.40 -28.92
N ILE A 46 1.68 -18.83 -29.72
CA ILE A 46 1.01 -17.56 -29.39
C ILE A 46 0.06 -17.73 -28.20
N VAL A 47 -0.73 -18.82 -28.16
CA VAL A 47 -1.61 -19.07 -27.00
C VAL A 47 -0.78 -19.31 -25.73
N VAL A 48 0.35 -20.01 -25.86
CA VAL A 48 1.20 -20.38 -24.71
C VAL A 48 2.07 -19.21 -24.22
N ASN A 49 2.71 -18.48 -25.14
CA ASN A 49 3.75 -17.49 -24.83
C ASN A 49 3.30 -16.03 -25.08
N GLY A 50 2.11 -15.84 -25.65
CA GLY A 50 1.63 -14.54 -26.08
C GLY A 50 2.20 -14.10 -27.43
N LEU A 51 1.79 -12.92 -27.87
CA LEU A 51 2.26 -12.24 -29.07
C LEU A 51 2.40 -10.75 -28.79
N SER A 52 3.55 -10.20 -29.15
CA SER A 52 3.84 -8.77 -29.11
C SER A 52 4.56 -8.35 -30.39
N GLY A 53 4.33 -7.13 -30.84
CA GLY A 53 4.89 -6.60 -32.09
C GLY A 53 3.88 -6.64 -33.23
N ALA A 54 4.21 -5.92 -34.31
CA ALA A 54 3.32 -5.78 -35.44
C ALA A 54 3.21 -7.09 -36.24
N VAL A 55 2.00 -7.51 -36.52
CA VAL A 55 1.69 -8.65 -37.39
C VAL A 55 0.74 -8.21 -38.50
N ARG A 56 0.85 -8.86 -39.65
CA ARG A 56 -0.06 -8.63 -40.78
C ARG A 56 -1.01 -9.81 -40.90
N VAL A 57 -2.31 -9.53 -40.86
CA VAL A 57 -3.38 -10.53 -40.96
C VAL A 57 -4.39 -10.06 -41.98
N ASN A 58 -4.62 -10.86 -43.03
CA ASN A 58 -5.50 -10.56 -44.16
C ASN A 58 -5.22 -9.18 -44.78
N GLY A 59 -3.93 -8.87 -44.95
CA GLY A 59 -3.47 -7.60 -45.54
C GLY A 59 -3.42 -6.41 -44.57
N GLU A 60 -4.06 -6.47 -43.40
CA GLU A 60 -4.13 -5.42 -42.39
C GLU A 60 -3.05 -5.58 -41.30
N THR A 61 -2.56 -4.47 -40.75
CA THR A 61 -1.54 -4.48 -39.69
C THR A 61 -2.16 -4.36 -38.31
N TYR A 62 -1.81 -5.27 -37.41
CA TYR A 62 -2.21 -5.29 -36.00
C TYR A 62 -0.96 -5.21 -35.13
N ASN A 63 -0.96 -4.35 -34.12
CA ASN A 63 0.18 -4.20 -33.19
C ASN A 63 -0.29 -4.22 -31.73
N SER A 64 -1.34 -5.00 -31.47
CA SER A 64 -1.84 -5.23 -30.11
C SER A 64 -1.11 -6.39 -29.47
N ILE A 65 -1.09 -6.39 -28.14
CA ILE A 65 -0.48 -7.46 -27.36
C ILE A 65 -1.55 -8.52 -27.09
N MET A 66 -1.27 -9.76 -27.49
CA MET A 66 -1.99 -10.93 -26.99
C MET A 66 -1.21 -11.49 -25.81
N PRO A 67 -1.70 -11.41 -24.57
CA PRO A 67 -0.99 -11.97 -23.44
C PRO A 67 -0.90 -13.51 -23.55
N PRO A 68 0.14 -14.15 -22.99
CA PRO A 68 0.14 -15.60 -22.81
C PRO A 68 -1.07 -16.02 -21.97
N LEU A 69 -1.60 -17.22 -22.24
CA LEU A 69 -2.73 -17.79 -21.50
C LEU A 69 -2.27 -18.99 -20.64
N PRO A 70 -1.42 -18.77 -19.61
CA PRO A 70 -0.86 -19.85 -18.80
C PRO A 70 -1.92 -20.61 -18.00
N GLN A 71 -3.08 -19.99 -17.76
CA GLN A 71 -4.21 -20.60 -17.05
C GLN A 71 -4.85 -21.76 -17.82
N LEU A 72 -4.70 -21.82 -19.14
CA LEU A 72 -5.23 -22.94 -19.92
C LEU A 72 -4.31 -24.15 -19.77
N THR A 73 -4.86 -25.31 -19.43
CA THR A 73 -4.14 -26.60 -19.48
C THR A 73 -3.72 -26.94 -20.92
N ASN A 74 -2.73 -27.83 -21.10
CA ASN A 74 -2.32 -28.26 -22.45
C ASN A 74 -3.48 -28.84 -23.26
N GLN A 75 -4.40 -29.54 -22.59
CA GLN A 75 -5.60 -30.07 -23.22
C GLN A 75 -6.57 -28.96 -23.64
N GLN A 76 -6.76 -27.93 -22.82
CA GLN A 76 -7.61 -26.78 -23.17
C GLN A 76 -7.04 -25.98 -24.34
N VAL A 77 -5.71 -25.82 -24.42
CA VAL A 77 -5.04 -25.19 -25.57
C VAL A 77 -5.27 -25.99 -26.86
N ALA A 78 -5.11 -27.32 -26.80
CA ALA A 78 -5.39 -28.20 -27.92
C ALA A 78 -6.86 -28.14 -28.36
N ASP A 79 -7.78 -28.18 -27.40
CA ASP A 79 -9.22 -28.14 -27.64
C ASP A 79 -9.67 -26.80 -28.24
N VAL A 80 -9.21 -25.65 -27.72
CA VAL A 80 -9.61 -24.31 -28.19
C VAL A 80 -9.06 -24.01 -29.58
N LEU A 81 -7.81 -24.36 -29.86
CA LEU A 81 -7.23 -24.19 -31.19
C LEU A 81 -7.91 -25.10 -32.20
N THR A 82 -8.25 -26.34 -31.82
CA THR A 82 -9.06 -27.23 -32.66
C THR A 82 -10.42 -26.62 -32.96
N TYR A 83 -11.08 -26.00 -31.99
CA TYR A 83 -12.35 -25.31 -32.23
C TYR A 83 -12.18 -24.13 -33.21
N VAL A 84 -11.20 -23.25 -32.98
CA VAL A 84 -10.92 -22.08 -33.82
C VAL A 84 -10.58 -22.48 -35.27
N LEU A 85 -9.78 -23.53 -35.48
CA LEU A 85 -9.40 -24.03 -36.80
C LEU A 85 -10.53 -24.72 -37.59
N ASN A 86 -11.67 -24.97 -36.93
CA ASN A 86 -12.84 -25.62 -37.54
C ASN A 86 -14.13 -24.79 -37.35
N SER A 87 -14.00 -23.51 -37.02
CA SER A 87 -15.12 -22.58 -36.86
C SER A 87 -15.09 -21.49 -37.92
N TRP A 88 -16.24 -20.84 -38.16
CA TRP A 88 -16.37 -19.69 -39.06
C TRP A 88 -15.85 -19.94 -40.49
N GLY A 89 -15.97 -21.17 -40.99
CA GLY A 89 -15.51 -21.56 -42.32
C GLY A 89 -14.05 -21.98 -42.41
N ASN A 90 -13.29 -21.94 -41.31
CA ASN A 90 -11.95 -22.52 -41.24
C ASN A 90 -12.03 -24.06 -41.38
N LYS A 91 -11.06 -24.67 -42.08
CA LYS A 91 -11.02 -26.12 -42.35
C LYS A 91 -9.59 -26.66 -42.20
N ASP A 92 -9.06 -26.68 -40.98
CA ASP A 92 -7.64 -26.96 -40.79
C ASP A 92 -7.30 -27.98 -39.69
N GLY A 93 -8.10 -29.04 -39.58
CA GLY A 93 -7.79 -30.22 -38.78
C GLY A 93 -7.74 -29.96 -37.26
N ALA A 94 -7.24 -30.94 -36.50
CA ALA A 94 -7.18 -30.86 -35.04
C ALA A 94 -5.74 -30.64 -34.54
N ILE A 95 -5.62 -29.97 -33.39
CA ILE A 95 -4.37 -29.89 -32.63
C ILE A 95 -4.35 -31.02 -31.60
N ALA A 96 -3.38 -31.91 -31.71
CA ALA A 96 -3.16 -32.99 -30.76
C ALA A 96 -2.49 -32.47 -29.47
N LEU A 97 -2.83 -33.06 -28.33
CA LEU A 97 -2.21 -32.75 -27.04
C LEU A 97 -0.68 -32.85 -27.09
N ALA A 98 -0.14 -33.84 -27.81
CA ALA A 98 1.30 -34.02 -27.98
C ALA A 98 1.99 -32.81 -28.62
N GLN A 99 1.32 -32.12 -29.56
CA GLN A 99 1.85 -30.92 -30.20
C GLN A 99 1.93 -29.75 -29.21
N VAL A 100 0.96 -29.64 -28.31
CA VAL A 100 0.99 -28.64 -27.23
C VAL A 100 2.06 -29.00 -26.19
N ASN A 101 2.18 -30.27 -25.82
CA ASN A 101 3.20 -30.75 -24.88
C ASN A 101 4.63 -30.50 -25.39
N ALA A 102 4.85 -30.58 -26.71
CA ALA A 102 6.14 -30.27 -27.33
C ALA A 102 6.52 -28.78 -27.21
N VAL A 103 5.54 -27.88 -27.11
CA VAL A 103 5.76 -26.44 -26.92
C VAL A 103 5.76 -26.05 -25.44
N ARG A 104 4.98 -26.75 -24.60
CA ARG A 104 4.90 -26.56 -23.15
C ARG A 104 4.95 -27.92 -22.42
N PRO A 105 6.12 -28.41 -22.00
CA PRO A 105 6.24 -29.69 -21.28
C PRO A 105 5.45 -29.67 -19.97
N ALA A 106 4.94 -30.83 -19.55
CA ALA A 106 4.06 -30.95 -18.38
C ALA A 106 4.81 -30.55 -17.09
N GLN A 107 4.29 -29.53 -16.39
CA GLN A 107 4.73 -29.19 -15.04
C GLN A 107 3.95 -30.01 -13.98
N PRO A 108 4.53 -30.28 -12.80
CA PRO A 108 3.85 -31.00 -11.72
C PRO A 108 2.55 -30.29 -11.31
N LYS A 109 1.53 -31.09 -10.92
CA LYS A 109 0.18 -30.62 -10.59
C LYS A 109 0.20 -29.62 -9.43
N ILE A 110 0.11 -28.33 -9.75
CA ILE A 110 -0.30 -27.28 -8.83
C ILE A 110 -1.84 -27.24 -8.86
N ALA A 111 -2.48 -27.35 -7.69
CA ALA A 111 -3.93 -27.22 -7.55
C ALA A 111 -4.40 -25.87 -8.11
N ALA A 112 -5.57 -25.87 -8.76
CA ALA A 112 -6.13 -24.72 -9.47
C ALA A 112 -6.15 -23.46 -8.60
N SER A 113 -5.17 -22.58 -8.82
CA SER A 113 -5.11 -21.24 -8.25
C SER A 113 -5.93 -20.29 -9.12
N SER A 114 -6.76 -19.47 -8.49
CA SER A 114 -7.41 -18.33 -9.13
C SER A 114 -6.34 -17.45 -9.77
N ALA A 115 -6.40 -17.34 -11.10
CA ALA A 115 -5.38 -16.73 -11.94
C ALA A 115 -5.00 -15.30 -11.51
N GLY A 116 -3.73 -15.12 -11.16
CA GLY A 116 -3.02 -13.85 -10.99
C GLY A 116 -1.61 -13.99 -11.58
N HIS A 117 -0.99 -12.88 -11.97
CA HIS A 117 0.18 -12.80 -12.86
C HIS A 117 1.51 -13.32 -12.29
N PRO A 118 2.52 -13.58 -13.15
CA PRO A 118 3.88 -13.82 -12.73
C PRO A 118 4.45 -12.56 -12.07
N GLY A 119 4.67 -12.65 -10.75
CA GLY A 119 5.43 -11.68 -9.97
C GLY A 119 4.63 -10.56 -9.30
N THR A 120 3.32 -10.44 -9.49
CA THR A 120 2.49 -9.54 -8.66
C THR A 120 1.31 -10.33 -8.12
N THR A 121 1.25 -10.47 -6.80
CA THR A 121 0.23 -11.25 -6.10
C THR A 121 -1.04 -10.41 -5.90
N VAL A 122 -2.20 -11.07 -5.79
CA VAL A 122 -3.48 -10.43 -5.44
C VAL A 122 -3.39 -9.57 -4.16
N ALA A 123 -2.40 -9.85 -3.31
CA ALA A 123 -2.04 -9.10 -2.13
C ALA A 123 -1.74 -7.62 -2.42
N GLU A 124 -0.90 -7.36 -3.43
CA GLU A 124 -0.42 -6.02 -3.79
C GLU A 124 -1.56 -5.13 -4.30
N THR A 125 -2.51 -5.70 -5.04
CA THR A 125 -3.69 -5.01 -5.56
C THR A 125 -4.68 -4.64 -4.45
N ARG A 126 -4.88 -5.51 -3.45
CA ARG A 126 -5.85 -5.28 -2.35
C ARG A 126 -5.44 -4.14 -1.42
N TYR A 127 -4.15 -3.85 -1.27
CA TYR A 127 -3.64 -2.76 -0.43
C TYR A 127 -4.21 -1.38 -0.80
N GLN A 128 -4.49 -1.14 -2.09
CA GLN A 128 -4.86 0.20 -2.57
C GLN A 128 -6.37 0.49 -2.62
N ALA A 129 -7.24 -0.47 -2.33
CA ALA A 129 -8.68 -0.39 -2.60
C ALA A 129 -9.55 0.18 -1.45
N GLY A 130 -9.04 1.15 -0.68
CA GLY A 130 -9.84 1.85 0.34
C GLY A 130 -10.56 3.08 -0.22
N SER A 131 -11.80 3.35 0.20
CA SER A 131 -12.58 4.54 -0.22
C SER A 131 -11.75 5.83 -0.16
N SER A 132 -11.72 6.61 -1.24
CA SER A 132 -10.94 7.85 -1.28
C SER A 132 -11.71 9.00 -0.67
N PRO A 133 -11.11 9.77 0.25
CA PRO A 133 -11.77 10.95 0.82
C PRO A 133 -12.00 12.08 -0.20
N LEU A 134 -11.38 12.02 -1.38
CA LEU A 134 -11.57 13.00 -2.47
C LEU A 134 -12.90 12.85 -3.20
N GLN A 135 -13.66 11.77 -2.96
CA GLN A 135 -14.95 11.52 -3.60
C GLN A 135 -15.91 12.72 -3.50
N GLY A 136 -15.97 13.37 -2.33
CA GLY A 136 -16.86 14.49 -2.06
C GLY A 136 -16.31 15.87 -2.44
N ALA A 137 -15.09 15.95 -2.98
CA ALA A 137 -14.48 17.24 -3.31
C ALA A 137 -15.19 17.90 -4.51
N PRO A 138 -15.53 19.20 -4.43
CA PRO A 138 -16.11 19.92 -5.55
C PRO A 138 -15.08 20.02 -6.68
N THR A 139 -15.47 19.56 -7.87
CA THR A 139 -14.61 19.61 -9.06
C THR A 139 -15.45 19.93 -10.29
N GLU A 140 -14.94 20.76 -11.19
CA GLU A 140 -15.63 21.11 -12.43
C GLU A 140 -15.40 20.07 -13.53
N GLN A 141 -16.44 19.83 -14.35
CA GLN A 141 -16.31 19.03 -15.56
C GLN A 141 -15.73 19.90 -16.67
N LEU A 142 -14.55 19.53 -17.17
CA LEU A 142 -13.91 20.21 -18.29
C LEU A 142 -14.33 19.55 -19.61
N ILE A 143 -14.87 20.34 -20.55
CA ILE A 143 -15.11 19.86 -21.92
C ILE A 143 -13.75 19.73 -22.60
N THR A 144 -13.39 18.50 -22.94
CA THR A 144 -12.07 18.20 -23.53
C THR A 144 -12.20 18.00 -25.04
N PRO A 145 -11.58 18.84 -25.89
CA PRO A 145 -11.67 18.70 -27.34
C PRO A 145 -11.21 17.31 -27.81
N GLY A 146 -12.04 16.65 -28.62
CA GLY A 146 -11.76 15.32 -29.17
C GLY A 146 -11.84 14.16 -28.18
N ALA A 147 -12.28 14.39 -26.93
CA ALA A 147 -12.63 13.31 -26.01
C ALA A 147 -14.09 12.88 -26.19
N PRO A 148 -14.44 11.61 -25.86
CA PRO A 148 -15.82 11.19 -25.77
C PRO A 148 -16.58 12.01 -24.73
N THR A 149 -17.82 12.36 -25.07
CA THR A 149 -18.71 13.12 -24.18
C THR A 149 -19.16 12.28 -22.99
N LEU A 150 -19.36 12.95 -21.86
CA LEU A 150 -19.94 12.40 -20.63
C LEU A 150 -21.04 13.35 -20.18
N THR A 151 -22.19 12.82 -19.80
CA THR A 151 -23.17 13.60 -19.05
C THR A 151 -22.60 13.95 -17.67
N LYS A 152 -23.19 14.94 -16.99
CA LYS A 152 -22.74 15.32 -15.64
C LYS A 152 -22.83 14.16 -14.64
N VAL A 153 -23.90 13.38 -14.71
CA VAL A 153 -24.11 12.18 -13.87
C VAL A 153 -23.04 11.13 -14.13
N GLU A 154 -22.77 10.82 -15.40
CA GLU A 154 -21.72 9.89 -15.79
C GLU A 154 -20.33 10.38 -15.37
N PHE A 155 -20.05 11.68 -15.49
CA PHE A 155 -18.78 12.27 -15.06
C PHE A 155 -18.59 12.14 -13.55
N ASP A 156 -19.62 12.44 -12.77
CA ASP A 156 -19.54 12.36 -11.30
C ASP A 156 -19.44 10.90 -10.83
N GLU A 157 -20.11 9.95 -11.47
CA GLU A 157 -19.96 8.51 -11.21
C GLU A 157 -18.53 8.02 -11.52
N ALA A 158 -18.00 8.32 -12.71
CA ALA A 158 -16.64 7.92 -13.04
C ALA A 158 -15.58 8.61 -12.19
N LYS A 159 -15.78 9.87 -11.82
CA LYS A 159 -14.91 10.59 -10.88
C LYS A 159 -14.84 9.86 -9.55
N GLN A 160 -15.99 9.47 -9.00
CA GLN A 160 -16.07 8.69 -7.76
C GLN A 160 -15.30 7.37 -7.91
N ILE A 161 -15.59 6.59 -8.94
CA ILE A 161 -14.92 5.31 -9.19
C ILE A 161 -13.40 5.51 -9.32
N TYR A 162 -12.97 6.54 -10.06
CA TYR A 162 -11.56 6.84 -10.28
C TYR A 162 -10.84 7.15 -8.98
N PHE A 163 -11.38 8.04 -8.15
CA PHE A 163 -10.73 8.39 -6.89
C PHE A 163 -10.68 7.21 -5.94
N GLU A 164 -11.75 6.42 -5.83
CA GLU A 164 -11.80 5.26 -4.93
C GLU A 164 -10.88 4.11 -5.36
N ARG A 165 -10.73 3.87 -6.66
CA ARG A 165 -10.17 2.60 -7.17
C ARG A 165 -8.95 2.76 -8.06
N CYS A 166 -8.69 3.94 -8.60
CA CYS A 166 -7.67 4.16 -9.63
C CYS A 166 -6.61 5.18 -9.20
N ALA A 167 -7.00 6.26 -8.53
CA ALA A 167 -6.11 7.38 -8.20
C ALA A 167 -4.96 7.00 -7.27
N GLY A 168 -5.13 5.96 -6.43
CA GLY A 168 -4.03 5.41 -5.61
C GLY A 168 -2.81 5.01 -6.47
N CYS A 169 -3.09 4.30 -7.58
CA CYS A 169 -2.09 3.85 -8.54
C CYS A 169 -1.69 4.93 -9.55
N HIS A 170 -2.66 5.68 -10.06
CA HIS A 170 -2.49 6.53 -11.25
C HIS A 170 -2.35 8.03 -10.94
N GLY A 171 -2.52 8.44 -9.68
CA GLY A 171 -2.56 9.84 -9.25
C GLY A 171 -3.90 10.51 -9.54
N VAL A 172 -4.28 11.51 -8.75
CA VAL A 172 -5.55 12.25 -8.95
C VAL A 172 -5.51 13.05 -10.26
N LEU A 173 -4.32 13.51 -10.64
CA LEU A 173 -4.06 14.20 -11.92
C LEU A 173 -3.68 13.23 -13.05
N ARG A 174 -3.75 11.92 -12.81
CA ARG A 174 -3.49 10.84 -13.79
C ARG A 174 -2.07 10.83 -14.36
N LYS A 175 -1.12 11.51 -13.70
CA LYS A 175 0.29 11.58 -14.11
C LYS A 175 1.09 10.33 -13.76
N GLY A 176 0.44 9.34 -13.15
CA GLY A 176 1.05 8.08 -12.76
C GLY A 176 1.64 8.15 -11.35
N ALA A 177 1.66 6.99 -10.71
CA ALA A 177 2.42 6.76 -9.49
C ALA A 177 3.01 5.35 -9.55
N THR A 178 2.35 4.35 -8.97
CA THR A 178 2.71 2.95 -9.21
C THR A 178 2.20 2.47 -10.58
N GLY A 179 1.04 2.97 -11.01
CA GLY A 179 0.46 2.75 -12.33
C GLY A 179 0.91 3.80 -13.34
N LYS A 180 0.90 3.42 -14.63
CA LYS A 180 1.27 4.31 -15.75
C LYS A 180 0.39 5.57 -15.81
N PRO A 181 0.88 6.68 -16.39
CA PRO A 181 0.05 7.85 -16.61
C PRO A 181 -1.18 7.52 -17.49
N LEU A 182 -2.33 8.10 -17.15
CA LEU A 182 -3.61 7.97 -17.86
C LEU A 182 -4.09 9.34 -18.36
N THR A 183 -3.15 10.21 -18.76
CA THR A 183 -3.47 11.54 -19.29
C THR A 183 -4.06 11.46 -20.70
N PRO A 184 -4.90 12.44 -21.10
CA PRO A 184 -5.62 12.43 -22.38
C PRO A 184 -4.73 12.26 -23.63
N ASP A 185 -3.50 12.78 -23.61
CA ASP A 185 -2.55 12.64 -24.71
C ASP A 185 -2.11 11.19 -24.97
N ILE A 186 -2.23 10.32 -23.96
CA ILE A 186 -1.97 8.87 -24.05
C ILE A 186 -3.27 8.12 -24.34
N THR A 187 -4.32 8.37 -23.56
CA THR A 187 -5.55 7.57 -23.58
C THR A 187 -6.39 7.81 -24.84
N LYS A 188 -6.43 9.04 -25.39
CA LYS A 188 -7.11 9.31 -26.67
C LYS A 188 -6.49 8.54 -27.84
N LYS A 189 -5.17 8.38 -27.86
CA LYS A 189 -4.47 7.59 -28.90
C LYS A 189 -4.78 6.10 -28.81
N LYS A 190 -5.14 5.61 -27.62
CA LYS A 190 -5.57 4.22 -27.41
C LYS A 190 -7.03 4.01 -27.83
N GLY A 191 -7.89 5.00 -27.59
CA GLY A 191 -9.31 4.97 -27.93
C GLY A 191 -10.17 4.16 -26.96
N THR A 192 -11.46 4.47 -26.95
CA THR A 192 -12.43 3.93 -25.97
C THR A 192 -12.50 2.41 -25.96
N GLU A 193 -12.54 1.75 -27.12
CA GLU A 193 -12.70 0.29 -27.19
C GLU A 193 -11.47 -0.46 -26.66
N TYR A 194 -10.27 0.03 -26.93
CA TYR A 194 -9.06 -0.52 -26.30
C TYR A 194 -9.10 -0.36 -24.78
N LEU A 195 -9.48 0.83 -24.30
CA LEU A 195 -9.54 1.12 -22.86
C LEU A 195 -10.60 0.28 -22.16
N LYS A 196 -11.76 0.07 -22.77
CA LYS A 196 -12.81 -0.85 -22.27
C LYS A 196 -12.28 -2.26 -22.15
N ALA A 197 -11.65 -2.78 -23.20
CA ALA A 197 -11.04 -4.12 -23.16
C ALA A 197 -9.99 -4.20 -22.05
N PHE A 198 -9.08 -3.22 -21.97
CA PHE A 198 -8.01 -3.20 -20.98
C PHE A 198 -8.52 -3.11 -19.54
N ILE A 199 -9.52 -2.27 -19.26
CA ILE A 199 -10.15 -2.17 -17.92
C ILE A 199 -10.91 -3.45 -17.59
N THR A 200 -11.54 -4.09 -18.58
CA THR A 200 -12.28 -5.35 -18.40
C THR A 200 -11.35 -6.48 -17.99
N VAL A 201 -10.24 -6.66 -18.72
CA VAL A 201 -9.35 -7.82 -18.55
C VAL A 201 -8.16 -7.56 -17.63
N GLY A 202 -7.82 -6.30 -17.37
CA GLY A 202 -6.61 -5.93 -16.64
C GLY A 202 -5.35 -6.15 -17.46
N SER A 203 -4.19 -6.25 -16.79
CA SER A 203 -2.93 -6.56 -17.48
C SER A 203 -1.93 -7.29 -16.59
N PRO A 204 -1.03 -8.09 -17.21
CA PRO A 204 0.10 -8.72 -16.53
C PRO A 204 1.01 -7.84 -15.72
N ALA A 205 1.04 -6.55 -16.03
CA ALA A 205 1.83 -5.56 -15.33
C ALA A 205 1.16 -5.00 -14.06
N GLY A 206 0.08 -5.61 -13.56
CA GLY A 206 -0.55 -5.27 -12.28
C GLY A 206 -1.84 -4.45 -12.34
N MET A 207 -2.38 -4.19 -13.55
CA MET A 207 -3.71 -3.57 -13.67
C MET A 207 -4.80 -4.62 -13.32
N PRO A 208 -5.71 -4.35 -12.37
CA PRO A 208 -6.75 -5.29 -12.00
C PRO A 208 -7.75 -5.55 -13.14
N ASN A 209 -8.33 -6.74 -13.13
CA ASN A 209 -9.32 -7.20 -14.10
C ASN A 209 -10.74 -6.81 -13.69
N TRP A 210 -11.04 -5.51 -13.67
CA TRP A 210 -12.26 -4.96 -13.07
C TRP A 210 -13.57 -5.53 -13.64
N GLY A 211 -13.59 -5.85 -14.93
CA GLY A 211 -14.77 -6.45 -15.57
C GLY A 211 -14.87 -7.96 -15.34
N THR A 212 -13.80 -8.72 -15.61
CA THR A 212 -13.85 -10.19 -15.44
C THR A 212 -13.91 -10.63 -13.97
N SER A 213 -13.51 -9.77 -13.03
CA SER A 213 -13.75 -9.98 -11.59
C SER A 213 -15.17 -9.61 -11.12
N GLY A 214 -15.98 -8.98 -11.98
CA GLY A 214 -17.32 -8.50 -11.64
C GLY A 214 -17.35 -7.24 -10.75
N GLN A 215 -16.21 -6.59 -10.53
CA GLN A 215 -16.11 -5.43 -9.64
C GLN A 215 -16.62 -4.12 -10.28
N LEU A 216 -16.58 -4.01 -11.60
CA LEU A 216 -17.21 -2.95 -12.37
C LEU A 216 -18.18 -3.53 -13.40
N THR A 217 -19.34 -2.89 -13.55
CA THR A 217 -20.31 -3.27 -14.58
C THR A 217 -19.82 -2.86 -15.98
N PRO A 218 -20.34 -3.46 -17.07
CA PRO A 218 -20.00 -3.03 -18.42
C PRO A 218 -20.25 -1.53 -18.67
N GLN A 219 -21.31 -0.98 -18.07
CA GLN A 219 -21.61 0.45 -18.13
C GLN A 219 -20.55 1.29 -17.41
N GLN A 220 -20.17 0.90 -16.19
CA GLN A 220 -19.10 1.57 -15.45
C GLN A 220 -17.77 1.52 -16.21
N ILE A 221 -17.45 0.40 -16.86
CA ILE A 221 -16.24 0.26 -17.68
C ILE A 221 -16.27 1.22 -18.88
N ASP A 222 -17.42 1.35 -19.55
CA ASP A 222 -17.59 2.31 -20.65
C ASP A 222 -17.40 3.75 -20.20
N ILE A 223 -18.09 4.15 -19.12
CA ILE A 223 -17.98 5.49 -18.54
C ILE A 223 -16.52 5.77 -18.12
N MET A 224 -15.84 4.81 -17.46
CA MET A 224 -14.44 4.96 -17.07
C MET A 224 -13.49 5.09 -18.27
N ALA A 225 -13.70 4.31 -19.33
CA ALA A 225 -12.91 4.40 -20.55
C ALA A 225 -13.07 5.77 -21.24
N ARG A 226 -14.28 6.34 -21.25
CA ARG A 226 -14.52 7.71 -21.73
C ARG A 226 -13.92 8.76 -20.79
N PHE A 227 -14.06 8.55 -19.48
CA PHE A 227 -13.57 9.46 -18.45
C PHE A 227 -12.04 9.60 -18.48
N VAL A 228 -11.28 8.52 -18.71
CA VAL A 228 -9.81 8.58 -18.86
C VAL A 228 -9.30 9.30 -20.09
N GLN A 229 -10.17 9.64 -21.03
CA GLN A 229 -9.83 10.43 -22.21
C GLN A 229 -10.14 11.93 -22.06
N ASN A 230 -10.83 12.33 -20.99
CA ASN A 230 -11.11 13.73 -20.65
C ASN A 230 -10.01 14.29 -19.74
N GLU A 231 -9.75 15.60 -19.81
CA GLU A 231 -8.86 16.29 -18.87
C GLU A 231 -9.28 15.99 -17.43
N PRO A 232 -8.34 15.60 -16.54
CA PRO A 232 -8.69 15.36 -15.16
C PRO A 232 -9.21 16.64 -14.50
N PRO A 233 -10.29 16.54 -13.71
CA PRO A 233 -10.60 17.62 -12.78
C PRO A 233 -9.46 17.77 -11.79
N THR A 234 -8.99 19.01 -11.56
CA THR A 234 -8.08 19.30 -10.46
C THR A 234 -8.89 19.40 -9.17
N PRO A 235 -8.62 18.57 -8.14
CA PRO A 235 -9.27 18.76 -6.85
C PRO A 235 -8.87 20.11 -6.24
N PRO A 236 -9.68 20.70 -5.36
CA PRO A 236 -9.38 22.02 -4.81
C PRO A 236 -8.12 22.00 -3.95
N GLU A 237 -7.42 23.13 -3.90
CA GLU A 237 -6.36 23.37 -2.91
C GLU A 237 -6.95 23.45 -1.49
N TYR A 238 -6.09 23.36 -0.49
CA TYR A 238 -6.49 23.41 0.93
C TYR A 238 -5.45 24.19 1.73
N GLY A 239 -5.67 25.50 1.83
CA GLY A 239 -4.71 26.45 2.39
C GLY A 239 -5.01 26.83 3.84
N MET A 240 -4.29 27.85 4.31
CA MET A 240 -4.39 28.35 5.69
C MET A 240 -5.82 28.77 6.07
N LYS A 241 -6.56 29.34 5.12
CA LYS A 241 -7.96 29.74 5.35
C LYS A 241 -8.82 28.52 5.68
N GLU A 242 -8.79 27.50 4.84
CA GLU A 242 -9.60 26.28 5.02
C GLU A 242 -9.19 25.52 6.30
N MET A 243 -7.89 25.48 6.61
CA MET A 243 -7.39 24.91 7.86
C MET A 243 -7.93 25.65 9.08
N LYS A 244 -7.84 26.99 9.10
CA LYS A 244 -8.38 27.80 10.21
C LYS A 244 -9.90 27.69 10.33
N ASP A 245 -10.62 27.55 9.22
CA ASP A 245 -12.08 27.37 9.22
C ASP A 245 -12.51 26.02 9.86
N THR A 246 -11.63 25.01 9.86
CA THR A 246 -11.90 23.70 10.47
C THR A 246 -11.22 23.48 11.82
N TRP A 247 -10.24 24.32 12.17
CA TRP A 247 -9.51 24.24 13.43
C TRP A 247 -10.41 24.57 14.62
N LYS A 248 -10.43 23.68 15.62
CA LYS A 248 -11.17 23.87 16.86
C LYS A 248 -10.35 23.39 18.04
N VAL A 249 -10.18 24.26 19.02
CA VAL A 249 -9.70 23.90 20.35
C VAL A 249 -10.90 23.57 21.22
N LEU A 250 -11.16 22.28 21.43
CA LEU A 250 -12.30 21.77 22.19
C LEU A 250 -12.13 22.02 23.70
N VAL A 251 -10.90 21.84 24.19
CA VAL A 251 -10.50 22.15 25.56
C VAL A 251 -9.26 23.05 25.52
N PRO A 252 -9.41 24.35 25.82
CA PRO A 252 -8.29 25.30 25.90
C PRO A 252 -7.17 24.79 26.83
N VAL A 253 -5.91 25.07 26.47
CA VAL A 253 -4.73 24.51 27.18
C VAL A 253 -4.75 24.86 28.66
N GLU A 254 -5.12 26.09 29.00
CA GLU A 254 -5.23 26.60 30.37
C GLU A 254 -6.34 25.92 31.20
N LYS A 255 -7.27 25.21 30.55
CA LYS A 255 -8.34 24.42 31.20
C LYS A 255 -8.01 22.92 31.28
N ARG A 256 -6.91 22.47 30.68
CA ARG A 256 -6.49 21.07 30.74
C ARG A 256 -5.85 20.76 32.10
N PRO A 257 -5.81 19.48 32.51
CA PRO A 257 -5.15 19.10 33.75
C PRO A 257 -3.67 19.53 33.75
N THR A 258 -3.21 20.10 34.86
CA THR A 258 -1.79 20.44 35.07
C THR A 258 -0.99 19.24 35.61
N LYS A 259 -1.68 18.17 35.98
CA LYS A 259 -1.15 16.86 36.37
C LYS A 259 -2.11 15.76 35.90
N LYS A 260 -1.63 14.53 35.79
CA LYS A 260 -2.48 13.37 35.45
C LYS A 260 -3.62 13.18 36.46
N GLU A 261 -4.86 13.12 36.00
CA GLU A 261 -6.08 12.97 36.82
C GLU A 261 -6.66 11.55 36.82
N ASN A 262 -6.09 10.64 36.03
CA ASN A 262 -6.45 9.23 35.99
C ASN A 262 -5.34 8.34 36.58
N ASN A 263 -5.67 7.09 36.86
CA ASN A 263 -4.74 6.09 37.40
C ASN A 263 -4.17 5.16 36.32
N LEU A 264 -4.32 5.51 35.04
CA LEU A 264 -3.90 4.65 33.94
C LEU A 264 -2.37 4.59 33.83
N ASN A 265 -1.86 3.43 33.44
CA ASN A 265 -0.47 3.32 33.00
C ASN A 265 -0.33 3.85 31.57
N ILE A 266 -0.14 5.17 31.44
CA ILE A 266 -0.12 5.88 30.15
C ILE A 266 0.87 5.27 29.18
N ASP A 267 2.07 4.94 29.64
CA ASP A 267 3.14 4.38 28.81
C ASP A 267 2.77 3.01 28.22
N ASN A 268 1.88 2.26 28.88
CA ASN A 268 1.41 0.98 28.39
C ASN A 268 0.03 1.02 27.71
N ILE A 269 -0.54 2.20 27.44
CA ILE A 269 -1.76 2.31 26.63
C ILE A 269 -1.45 1.95 25.17
N PHE A 270 -2.41 1.31 24.50
CA PHE A 270 -2.45 1.13 23.07
C PHE A 270 -3.53 2.01 22.44
N ALA A 271 -3.15 2.83 21.47
CA ALA A 271 -4.08 3.48 20.56
C ALA A 271 -4.34 2.54 19.38
N VAL A 272 -5.55 2.01 19.26
CA VAL A 272 -5.94 1.04 18.23
C VAL A 272 -6.94 1.65 17.25
N THR A 273 -6.57 1.71 15.98
CA THR A 273 -7.42 2.18 14.89
C THR A 273 -8.57 1.22 14.65
N LEU A 274 -9.81 1.72 14.76
CA LEU A 274 -11.04 1.06 14.35
C LEU A 274 -11.48 1.63 13.00
N ARG A 275 -10.91 1.07 11.93
CA ARG A 275 -10.78 1.73 10.63
C ARG A 275 -12.11 2.17 10.04
N ASP A 276 -13.06 1.26 9.89
CA ASP A 276 -14.31 1.52 9.16
C ASP A 276 -15.40 2.13 10.06
N ALA A 277 -15.14 2.20 11.37
CA ALA A 277 -15.95 2.95 12.33
C ALA A 277 -15.55 4.43 12.40
N GLY A 278 -14.32 4.77 11.97
CA GLY A 278 -13.79 6.13 12.10
C GLY A 278 -13.54 6.50 13.56
N GLU A 279 -12.96 5.55 14.30
CA GLU A 279 -12.75 5.63 15.75
C GLU A 279 -11.35 5.13 16.11
N VAL A 280 -10.91 5.46 17.32
CA VAL A 280 -9.72 4.90 17.97
C VAL A 280 -10.10 4.39 19.35
N ALA A 281 -9.78 3.13 19.62
CA ALA A 281 -9.89 2.56 20.96
C ALA A 281 -8.58 2.80 21.72
N LEU A 282 -8.69 3.36 22.93
CA LEU A 282 -7.61 3.38 23.90
C LEU A 282 -7.75 2.14 24.77
N ILE A 283 -6.76 1.25 24.73
CA ILE A 283 -6.78 -0.01 25.46
C ILE A 283 -5.63 -0.01 26.44
N ASP A 284 -5.92 -0.30 27.70
CA ASP A 284 -4.90 -0.44 28.74
C ASP A 284 -4.11 -1.73 28.52
N GLY A 285 -2.79 -1.60 28.34
CA GLY A 285 -1.91 -2.73 28.04
C GLY A 285 -1.69 -3.70 29.20
N ASP A 286 -1.98 -3.30 30.44
CA ASP A 286 -1.82 -4.17 31.61
C ASP A 286 -3.05 -5.07 31.76
N THR A 287 -4.22 -4.45 31.79
CA THR A 287 -5.52 -5.07 32.09
C THR A 287 -6.27 -5.56 30.85
N LYS A 288 -5.87 -5.10 29.66
CA LYS A 288 -6.51 -5.35 28.35
C LYS A 288 -7.93 -4.79 28.27
N GLN A 289 -8.29 -3.88 29.17
CA GLN A 289 -9.58 -3.21 29.17
C GLN A 289 -9.59 -2.01 28.23
N ILE A 290 -10.70 -1.81 27.54
CA ILE A 290 -10.94 -0.62 26.72
C ILE A 290 -11.22 0.55 27.66
N VAL A 291 -10.31 1.52 27.69
CA VAL A 291 -10.42 2.76 28.48
C VAL A 291 -11.47 3.69 27.88
N ASN A 292 -11.38 3.93 26.57
CA ASN A 292 -12.33 4.77 25.84
C ASN A 292 -12.33 4.37 24.35
N VAL A 293 -13.43 4.66 23.65
CA VAL A 293 -13.52 4.58 22.19
C VAL A 293 -13.88 5.98 21.68
N ILE A 294 -12.93 6.60 20.99
CA ILE A 294 -12.99 8.01 20.63
C ILE A 294 -13.33 8.12 19.15
N ARG A 295 -14.40 8.84 18.84
CA ARG A 295 -14.81 9.12 17.46
C ARG A 295 -13.98 10.25 16.86
N THR A 296 -13.28 9.95 15.76
CA THR A 296 -12.49 10.93 15.00
C THR A 296 -13.24 11.41 13.76
N GLY A 297 -14.11 10.55 13.21
CA GLY A 297 -15.09 10.90 12.16
C GLY A 297 -14.84 10.25 10.80
N TYR A 298 -13.60 9.86 10.51
CA TYR A 298 -13.23 9.10 9.31
C TYR A 298 -12.14 8.08 9.63
N ALA A 299 -11.88 7.15 8.70
CA ALA A 299 -10.90 6.07 8.88
C ALA A 299 -9.52 6.60 9.26
N VAL A 300 -9.15 6.44 10.54
CA VAL A 300 -7.82 6.76 11.06
C VAL A 300 -6.79 5.88 10.37
N HIS A 301 -5.65 6.48 10.00
CA HIS A 301 -4.55 5.75 9.40
C HIS A 301 -3.52 5.36 10.45
N ILE A 302 -3.06 6.33 11.25
CA ILE A 302 -2.06 6.13 12.29
C ILE A 302 -2.37 6.98 13.53
N SER A 303 -1.81 6.55 14.66
CA SER A 303 -1.65 7.36 15.86
C SER A 303 -0.16 7.67 16.09
N ARG A 304 0.14 8.87 16.56
CA ARG A 304 1.46 9.28 17.06
C ARG A 304 1.33 9.93 18.42
N LEU A 305 2.45 9.99 19.12
CA LEU A 305 2.50 10.41 20.51
C LEU A 305 3.44 11.59 20.64
N SER A 306 3.08 12.55 21.49
CA SER A 306 3.99 13.62 21.87
C SER A 306 5.16 13.06 22.68
N HIS A 307 6.32 13.73 22.65
CA HIS A 307 7.51 13.22 23.32
C HIS A 307 7.35 13.13 24.86
N SER A 308 6.41 13.86 25.45
CA SER A 308 6.06 13.77 26.88
C SER A 308 5.15 12.59 27.25
N SER A 309 4.76 11.76 26.29
CA SER A 309 3.69 10.74 26.40
C SER A 309 2.30 11.30 26.71
N ARG A 310 2.09 12.62 26.79
CA ARG A 310 0.81 13.21 27.20
C ARG A 310 -0.25 13.19 26.11
N TYR A 311 0.13 13.49 24.87
CA TYR A 311 -0.83 13.69 23.80
C TYR A 311 -0.77 12.60 22.73
N ILE A 312 -1.94 12.12 22.28
CA ILE A 312 -2.08 11.32 21.06
C ILE A 312 -2.55 12.22 19.91
N TYR A 313 -1.95 12.06 18.75
CA TYR A 313 -2.33 12.66 17.48
C TYR A 313 -2.79 11.54 16.56
N THR A 314 -4.08 11.54 16.19
CA THR A 314 -4.59 10.62 15.18
C THR A 314 -4.72 11.38 13.87
N ILE A 315 -4.32 10.77 12.75
CA ILE A 315 -4.62 11.32 11.42
C ILE A 315 -5.55 10.39 10.63
N GLY A 316 -6.68 10.95 10.23
CA GLY A 316 -7.63 10.35 9.30
C GLY A 316 -7.09 10.32 7.88
N ARG A 317 -7.50 9.33 7.10
CA ARG A 317 -7.18 9.28 5.66
C ARG A 317 -7.68 10.50 4.90
N ASP A 318 -8.69 11.16 5.42
CA ASP A 318 -9.26 12.43 4.94
C ASP A 318 -8.47 13.67 5.42
N ALA A 319 -7.29 13.50 6.01
CA ALA A 319 -6.47 14.59 6.53
C ALA A 319 -7.09 15.36 7.71
N LYS A 320 -8.06 14.79 8.41
CA LYS A 320 -8.45 15.29 9.73
C LYS A 320 -7.47 14.80 10.80
N ILE A 321 -7.08 15.69 11.70
CA ILE A 321 -6.25 15.39 12.87
C ILE A 321 -7.09 15.65 14.11
N ASP A 322 -7.01 14.72 15.07
CA ASP A 322 -7.57 14.89 16.41
C ASP A 322 -6.43 14.75 17.43
N LEU A 323 -6.40 15.69 18.39
CA LEU A 323 -5.48 15.72 19.53
C LEU A 323 -6.21 15.22 20.77
N ILE A 324 -5.68 14.21 21.44
CA ILE A 324 -6.26 13.58 22.64
C ILE A 324 -5.34 13.79 23.84
N ASP A 325 -5.87 14.26 24.97
CA ASP A 325 -5.10 14.47 26.21
C ASP A 325 -5.25 13.26 27.14
N LEU A 326 -4.16 12.51 27.30
CA LEU A 326 -4.13 11.31 28.15
C LEU A 326 -4.15 11.61 29.65
N TRP A 327 -4.01 12.87 30.07
CA TRP A 327 -4.03 13.24 31.49
C TRP A 327 -5.43 13.52 32.04
N MET A 328 -6.44 13.69 31.18
CA MET A 328 -7.83 13.88 31.62
C MET A 328 -8.33 12.66 32.39
N LYS A 329 -9.26 12.89 33.34
CA LYS A 329 -9.91 11.80 34.11
C LYS A 329 -10.40 10.65 33.22
N VAL A 330 -10.97 10.98 32.06
CA VAL A 330 -11.19 10.06 30.95
C VAL A 330 -10.52 10.71 29.72
N PRO A 331 -9.49 10.08 29.12
CA PRO A 331 -8.84 10.64 27.94
C PRO A 331 -9.82 10.84 26.79
N ASP A 332 -9.82 12.04 26.20
CA ASP A 332 -10.66 12.40 25.05
C ASP A 332 -10.01 13.55 24.26
N ARG A 333 -10.65 13.94 23.16
CA ARG A 333 -10.20 14.98 22.24
C ARG A 333 -10.22 16.35 22.89
N VAL A 334 -9.13 17.09 22.70
CA VAL A 334 -8.95 18.46 23.17
C VAL A 334 -8.77 19.46 22.03
N ALA A 335 -8.44 19.00 20.81
CA ALA A 335 -8.43 19.83 19.61
C ALA A 335 -8.66 18.97 18.35
N GLU A 336 -9.13 19.59 17.27
CA GLU A 336 -9.25 19.00 15.94
C GLU A 336 -8.92 20.02 14.85
N ILE A 337 -8.40 19.55 13.70
CA ILE A 337 -8.17 20.36 12.49
C ILE A 337 -8.23 19.47 11.26
N LYS A 338 -8.53 20.02 10.08
CA LYS A 338 -8.31 19.36 8.79
C LYS A 338 -7.18 20.06 8.04
N VAL A 339 -6.19 19.31 7.55
CA VAL A 339 -4.96 19.86 6.93
C VAL A 339 -4.87 19.62 5.42
N GLY A 340 -5.90 19.00 4.83
CA GLY A 340 -5.95 18.67 3.42
C GLY A 340 -7.20 17.88 3.08
N LEU A 341 -7.19 17.23 1.91
CA LEU A 341 -8.27 16.35 1.47
C LEU A 341 -7.90 14.87 1.61
N GLU A 342 -6.62 14.54 1.52
CA GLU A 342 -6.14 13.17 1.70
C GLU A 342 -4.77 13.18 2.39
N ALA A 343 -4.60 12.39 3.45
CA ALA A 343 -3.34 12.30 4.21
C ALA A 343 -3.08 10.92 4.76
N ARG A 344 -1.84 10.65 5.17
CA ARG A 344 -1.44 9.38 5.81
C ARG A 344 -0.48 9.55 6.97
N SER A 345 0.24 10.68 7.07
CA SER A 345 1.29 10.85 8.05
C SER A 345 1.04 12.05 8.96
N VAL A 346 1.31 11.84 10.24
CA VAL A 346 1.45 12.84 11.28
C VAL A 346 2.65 12.42 12.13
N GLU A 347 3.39 13.37 12.70
CA GLU A 347 4.48 13.11 13.65
C GLU A 347 4.65 14.29 14.61
N THR A 348 5.37 14.08 15.72
CA THR A 348 5.59 15.08 16.79
C THR A 348 7.07 15.42 16.94
N SER A 349 7.39 16.61 17.43
CA SER A 349 8.78 17.00 17.70
C SER A 349 9.38 16.15 18.82
N LYS A 350 10.50 15.47 18.54
CA LYS A 350 11.19 14.55 19.46
C LYS A 350 12.61 14.98 19.84
N TYR A 351 13.11 16.07 19.28
CA TYR A 351 14.40 16.59 19.68
C TYR A 351 14.32 17.17 21.09
N LYS A 352 15.36 16.92 21.89
CA LYS A 352 15.43 17.36 23.28
C LYS A 352 15.22 18.87 23.40
N GLY A 353 14.34 19.31 24.30
CA GLY A 353 13.96 20.72 24.48
C GLY A 353 12.85 21.21 23.54
N TYR A 354 12.31 20.32 22.70
CA TYR A 354 11.16 20.57 21.82
C TYR A 354 9.99 19.64 22.12
N GLU A 355 9.94 19.06 23.32
CA GLU A 355 8.84 18.21 23.75
C GLU A 355 7.52 18.96 23.64
N ASP A 356 6.54 18.35 22.96
CA ASP A 356 5.18 18.85 22.74
C ASP A 356 5.05 20.19 21.99
N LYS A 357 6.16 20.75 21.47
CA LYS A 357 6.15 22.06 20.79
C LYS A 357 5.45 22.02 19.43
N TYR A 358 5.74 21.01 18.62
CA TYR A 358 5.23 20.94 17.26
C TYR A 358 4.67 19.57 16.90
N ALA A 359 3.67 19.59 16.04
CA ALA A 359 3.26 18.45 15.24
C ALA A 359 3.38 18.80 13.75
N ILE A 360 3.59 17.79 12.93
CA ILE A 360 3.62 17.92 11.46
C ILE A 360 2.67 16.92 10.85
N ALA A 361 1.97 17.29 9.79
CA ALA A 361 1.17 16.35 8.99
C ALA A 361 1.50 16.44 7.51
N GLY A 362 1.47 15.29 6.84
CA GLY A 362 1.77 15.14 5.42
C GLY A 362 0.55 14.70 4.63
N THR A 363 0.25 15.42 3.55
CA THR A 363 -0.92 15.17 2.71
C THR A 363 -0.50 14.58 1.36
N TYR A 364 -1.38 13.72 0.84
CA TYR A 364 -1.37 13.29 -0.56
C TYR A 364 -2.00 14.37 -1.43
N TRP A 365 -3.13 14.94 -0.99
CA TRP A 365 -3.75 16.07 -1.66
C TRP A 365 -4.22 17.15 -0.67
N PRO A 366 -3.86 18.43 -0.92
CA PRO A 366 -2.82 18.86 -1.85
C PRO A 366 -1.46 18.22 -1.55
N PRO A 367 -0.49 18.19 -2.47
CA PRO A 367 0.86 17.72 -2.17
C PRO A 367 1.56 18.78 -1.29
N GLN A 368 1.47 18.61 0.03
CA GLN A 368 1.99 19.55 1.01
C GLN A 368 2.28 18.87 2.36
N TYR A 369 3.00 19.57 3.24
CA TYR A 369 3.03 19.28 4.67
C TYR A 369 2.72 20.54 5.49
N VAL A 370 2.25 20.33 6.72
CA VAL A 370 1.79 21.41 7.61
C VAL A 370 2.44 21.27 8.98
N LEU A 371 3.14 22.31 9.43
CA LEU A 371 3.60 22.45 10.81
C LEU A 371 2.49 23.08 11.65
N MET A 372 2.23 22.50 12.81
CA MET A 372 1.21 22.91 13.75
C MET A 372 1.79 23.04 15.15
N ASP A 373 1.20 23.92 15.95
CA ASP A 373 1.44 23.94 17.39
C ASP A 373 1.03 22.59 18.02
N GLY A 374 1.91 21.98 18.80
CA GLY A 374 1.66 20.64 19.35
C GLY A 374 0.54 20.61 20.40
N SER A 375 0.34 21.71 21.13
CA SER A 375 -0.68 21.74 22.19
C SER A 375 -2.07 22.09 21.67
N THR A 376 -2.18 22.80 20.55
CA THR A 376 -3.46 23.36 20.08
C THR A 376 -3.87 22.90 18.68
N LEU A 377 -2.95 22.32 17.91
CA LEU A 377 -3.07 22.06 16.47
C LEU A 377 -3.22 23.34 15.62
N GLU A 378 -2.92 24.53 16.16
CA GLU A 378 -2.96 25.75 15.36
C GLU A 378 -2.01 25.62 14.15
N PRO A 379 -2.49 25.81 12.91
CA PRO A 379 -1.65 25.69 11.73
C PRO A 379 -0.69 26.87 11.65
N LYS A 380 0.62 26.59 11.61
CA LYS A 380 1.67 27.60 11.63
C LYS A 380 2.33 27.82 10.27
N LYS A 381 2.70 26.74 9.58
CA LYS A 381 3.40 26.81 8.29
C LYS A 381 2.89 25.72 7.35
N ILE A 382 2.69 26.06 6.08
CA ILE A 382 2.28 25.13 5.02
C ILE A 382 3.35 25.19 3.93
N GLU A 383 3.86 24.04 3.52
CA GLU A 383 4.88 23.93 2.50
C GLU A 383 4.43 22.96 1.41
N SER A 384 4.44 23.43 0.16
CA SER A 384 4.13 22.60 -1.01
C SER A 384 5.26 21.59 -1.25
N THR A 385 4.90 20.39 -1.68
CA THR A 385 5.88 19.36 -2.10
C THR A 385 5.96 19.18 -3.62
N ARG A 386 5.22 19.98 -4.39
CA ARG A 386 5.38 20.05 -5.85
C ARG A 386 6.81 20.45 -6.20
N GLY A 387 7.42 19.75 -7.16
CA GLY A 387 8.84 19.96 -7.45
C GLY A 387 9.37 19.00 -8.51
N MET A 388 10.69 18.88 -8.58
CA MET A 388 11.39 18.12 -9.63
C MET A 388 11.72 16.71 -9.17
N THR A 389 11.58 15.71 -10.04
CA THR A 389 12.00 14.34 -9.74
C THR A 389 13.51 14.24 -9.56
N VAL A 390 13.97 13.36 -8.67
CA VAL A 390 15.40 13.20 -8.36
C VAL A 390 16.21 12.66 -9.54
N ASP A 391 15.59 11.87 -10.42
CA ASP A 391 16.25 11.15 -11.51
C ASP A 391 16.43 12.01 -12.77
N LYS A 392 15.32 12.55 -13.29
CA LYS A 392 15.28 13.27 -14.58
C LYS A 392 15.18 14.76 -14.42
N GLN A 393 14.96 15.25 -13.20
CA GLN A 393 14.61 16.65 -12.94
C GLN A 393 13.44 17.10 -13.82
N GLU A 394 12.39 16.30 -13.86
CA GLU A 394 11.12 16.65 -14.50
C GLU A 394 10.14 17.15 -13.45
N TYR A 395 9.36 18.18 -13.77
CA TYR A 395 8.37 18.71 -12.85
C TYR A 395 7.25 17.69 -12.61
N HIS A 396 6.99 17.39 -11.35
CA HIS A 396 5.93 16.50 -10.92
C HIS A 396 4.87 17.28 -10.12
N PRO A 397 3.60 17.32 -10.58
CA PRO A 397 2.56 18.17 -9.98
C PRO A 397 1.88 17.56 -8.74
N GLU A 398 2.13 16.28 -8.45
CA GLU A 398 1.50 15.54 -7.35
C GLU A 398 2.51 14.72 -6.49
N PRO A 399 3.58 15.31 -5.91
CA PRO A 399 4.53 14.55 -5.09
C PRO A 399 3.99 14.38 -3.67
N ARG A 400 3.39 13.22 -3.39
CA ARG A 400 2.68 12.93 -2.14
C ARG A 400 3.65 12.79 -0.97
N VAL A 401 3.28 13.31 0.20
CA VAL A 401 4.03 13.05 1.44
C VAL A 401 3.68 11.65 1.95
N ALA A 402 4.67 10.77 2.02
CA ALA A 402 4.48 9.38 2.46
C ALA A 402 4.63 9.25 3.99
N ALA A 403 5.83 8.94 4.48
CA ALA A 403 6.13 8.89 5.90
C ALA A 403 6.80 10.19 6.39
N ILE A 404 6.57 10.48 7.67
CA ILE A 404 7.28 11.52 8.42
C ILE A 404 7.82 10.88 9.70
N VAL A 405 9.08 11.17 10.02
CA VAL A 405 9.71 10.83 11.31
C VAL A 405 10.32 12.09 11.92
N ALA A 406 10.58 12.08 13.23
CA ALA A 406 11.25 13.19 13.91
C ALA A 406 12.70 12.82 14.24
N SER A 407 13.62 13.72 13.92
CA SER A 407 15.05 13.54 14.20
C SER A 407 15.33 13.58 15.70
N HIS A 408 16.26 12.73 16.12
CA HIS A 408 16.84 12.72 17.47
C HIS A 408 18.18 13.46 17.52
N GLU A 409 18.77 13.79 16.36
CA GLU A 409 20.09 14.43 16.22
C GLU A 409 19.98 15.95 16.06
N HIS A 410 18.86 16.44 15.52
CA HIS A 410 18.56 17.87 15.31
C HIS A 410 17.07 18.15 15.55
N PRO A 411 16.70 19.41 15.82
CA PRO A 411 15.30 19.86 15.86
C PRO A 411 14.68 19.89 14.45
N GLU A 412 14.55 18.72 13.84
CA GLU A 412 14.11 18.52 12.46
C GLU A 412 13.05 17.43 12.34
N PHE A 413 12.09 17.64 11.43
CA PHE A 413 11.26 16.57 10.87
C PHE A 413 11.91 16.04 9.60
N ILE A 414 11.79 14.73 9.35
CA ILE A 414 12.25 14.08 8.12
C ILE A 414 11.03 13.61 7.34
N VAL A 415 10.84 14.17 6.15
CA VAL A 415 9.63 14.01 5.32
C VAL A 415 9.98 13.31 4.02
N ASN A 416 9.36 12.16 3.77
CA ASN A 416 9.47 11.46 2.49
C ASN A 416 8.49 12.04 1.46
N VAL A 417 9.02 12.50 0.33
CA VAL A 417 8.23 12.97 -0.81
C VAL A 417 8.31 11.91 -1.92
N LYS A 418 7.18 11.21 -2.12
CA LYS A 418 7.10 9.92 -2.83
C LYS A 418 7.55 10.00 -4.28
N GLU A 419 6.79 10.69 -5.13
CA GLU A 419 6.98 10.63 -6.59
C GLU A 419 8.26 11.34 -7.03
N THR A 420 8.72 12.36 -6.30
CA THR A 420 9.97 13.06 -6.62
C THR A 420 11.20 12.36 -6.06
N GLY A 421 11.04 11.43 -5.11
CA GLY A 421 12.15 10.68 -4.51
C GLY A 421 13.07 11.56 -3.66
N LYS A 422 12.48 12.51 -2.93
CA LYS A 422 13.20 13.46 -2.07
C LYS A 422 12.91 13.18 -0.60
N VAL A 423 13.92 13.28 0.23
CA VAL A 423 13.79 13.31 1.69
C VAL A 423 14.08 14.73 2.15
N MET A 424 13.11 15.37 2.81
CA MET A 424 13.25 16.74 3.31
C MET A 424 13.54 16.72 4.80
N LEU A 425 14.64 17.33 5.24
CA LEU A 425 14.91 17.60 6.65
C LEU A 425 14.47 19.04 6.94
N VAL A 426 13.37 19.18 7.67
CA VAL A 426 12.67 20.44 7.93
C VAL A 426 12.99 20.89 9.35
N ASN A 427 13.84 21.91 9.50
CA ASN A 427 14.26 22.44 10.79
C ASN A 427 13.17 23.35 11.37
N TYR A 428 12.77 23.07 12.61
CA TYR A 428 11.69 23.77 13.30
C TYR A 428 12.18 24.67 14.46
N GLU A 429 13.47 25.04 14.48
CA GLU A 429 13.98 26.04 15.44
C GLU A 429 13.40 27.42 15.13
N ASP A 430 13.26 27.74 13.85
CA ASP A 430 12.68 28.98 13.33
C ASP A 430 11.82 28.66 12.11
N ILE A 431 10.50 28.61 12.32
CA ILE A 431 9.52 28.28 11.26
C ILE A 431 9.18 29.49 10.37
N ASP A 432 9.55 30.70 10.79
CA ASP A 432 9.36 31.92 10.00
C ASP A 432 10.48 32.02 8.95
N ASN A 433 11.72 31.76 9.37
CA ASN A 433 12.91 31.66 8.51
C ASN A 433 13.28 30.18 8.23
N LEU A 434 12.30 29.43 7.73
CA LEU A 434 12.36 27.97 7.62
C LEU A 434 13.59 27.47 6.85
N LYS A 435 14.42 26.68 7.53
CA LYS A 435 15.55 25.98 6.90
C LYS A 435 15.15 24.56 6.54
N THR A 436 15.38 24.18 5.30
CA THR A 436 15.14 22.82 4.81
C THR A 436 16.37 22.29 4.08
N THR A 437 16.72 21.03 4.31
CA THR A 437 17.67 20.29 3.47
C THR A 437 16.90 19.30 2.60
N GLU A 438 17.00 19.44 1.27
CA GLU A 438 16.45 18.47 0.32
C GLU A 438 17.53 17.45 -0.04
N ILE A 439 17.28 16.17 0.24
CA ILE A 439 18.18 15.07 -0.10
C ILE A 439 17.54 14.25 -1.21
N GLY A 440 18.23 14.13 -2.34
CA GLY A 440 17.86 13.17 -3.39
C GLY A 440 18.11 11.74 -2.93
N ALA A 441 17.10 10.88 -3.04
CA ALA A 441 17.19 9.46 -2.69
C ALA A 441 16.83 8.58 -3.90
N ALA A 442 15.61 8.05 -3.96
CA ALA A 442 15.10 7.26 -5.07
C ALA A 442 13.59 7.47 -5.23
N LEU A 443 13.07 7.34 -6.45
CA LEU A 443 11.64 7.53 -6.71
C LEU A 443 10.79 6.52 -5.92
N PHE A 444 9.58 6.96 -5.57
CA PHE A 444 8.57 6.18 -4.87
C PHE A 444 8.93 5.84 -3.42
N LEU A 445 9.58 6.78 -2.72
CA LEU A 445 9.73 6.72 -1.26
C LEU A 445 8.37 6.44 -0.59
N HIS A 446 8.37 5.61 0.44
CA HIS A 446 7.18 5.24 1.18
C HIS A 446 7.46 5.37 2.68
N ASP A 447 7.55 4.24 3.36
CA ASP A 447 7.75 4.09 4.80
C ASP A 447 9.21 3.77 5.14
N GLY A 448 9.50 3.78 6.44
CA GLY A 448 10.85 3.65 6.97
C GLY A 448 10.89 3.92 8.45
N GLY A 449 12.06 3.65 9.04
CA GLY A 449 12.33 3.94 10.43
C GLY A 449 13.82 4.15 10.66
N TRP A 450 14.12 4.66 11.85
CA TRP A 450 15.48 4.71 12.36
C TRP A 450 16.11 3.34 12.56
N ASP A 451 17.42 3.30 12.40
CA ASP A 451 18.27 2.28 13.00
C ASP A 451 18.21 2.32 14.54
N ALA A 452 18.76 1.30 15.20
CA ALA A 452 18.78 1.18 16.66
C ALA A 452 19.41 2.39 17.38
N THR A 453 20.32 3.13 16.74
CA THR A 453 20.98 4.31 17.31
C THR A 453 20.17 5.60 17.16
N LYS A 454 19.06 5.58 16.40
CA LYS A 454 18.22 6.74 16.10
C LYS A 454 18.94 7.85 15.32
N ARG A 455 19.96 7.48 14.55
CA ARG A 455 20.74 8.40 13.72
C ARG A 455 20.43 8.26 12.24
N TYR A 456 20.32 7.02 11.76
CA TYR A 456 20.16 6.72 10.35
C TYR A 456 18.72 6.37 10.06
N PHE A 457 18.07 7.12 9.17
CA PHE A 457 16.72 6.83 8.73
C PHE A 457 16.78 5.92 7.50
N LEU A 458 16.32 4.68 7.64
CA LEU A 458 16.21 3.69 6.57
C LEU A 458 14.80 3.71 6.02
N THR A 459 14.65 4.03 4.73
CA THR A 459 13.34 4.15 4.09
C THR A 459 13.25 3.43 2.75
N ALA A 460 12.14 2.73 2.54
CA ALA A 460 11.84 2.00 1.33
C ALA A 460 11.44 2.94 0.18
N ALA A 461 12.17 2.86 -0.93
CA ALA A 461 11.74 3.30 -2.24
C ALA A 461 11.11 2.10 -2.96
N ASN A 462 9.86 1.80 -2.62
CA ASN A 462 9.28 0.47 -2.82
C ASN A 462 9.22 0.02 -4.30
N GLN A 463 8.76 0.88 -5.20
CA GLN A 463 8.73 0.58 -6.65
C GLN A 463 10.11 0.63 -7.31
N SER A 464 11.13 1.08 -6.59
CA SER A 464 12.52 1.09 -7.04
C SER A 464 13.33 -0.08 -6.47
N ASN A 465 12.74 -0.93 -5.62
CA ASN A 465 13.41 -2.05 -4.94
C ASN A 465 14.68 -1.62 -4.19
N LYS A 466 14.63 -0.46 -3.53
CA LYS A 466 15.76 0.13 -2.80
C LYS A 466 15.36 0.53 -1.39
N VAL A 467 16.33 0.53 -0.50
CA VAL A 467 16.28 1.20 0.81
C VAL A 467 17.27 2.35 0.80
N ALA A 468 16.78 3.58 0.93
CA ALA A 468 17.62 4.75 1.12
C ALA A 468 17.97 4.91 2.60
N VAL A 469 19.23 5.21 2.88
CA VAL A 469 19.75 5.44 4.23
C VAL A 469 20.15 6.90 4.34
N ILE A 470 19.50 7.64 5.23
CA ILE A 470 19.75 9.06 5.47
C ILE A 470 20.47 9.21 6.80
N ASP A 471 21.66 9.80 6.80
CA ASP A 471 22.34 10.21 8.03
C ASP A 471 21.72 11.52 8.50
N SER A 472 20.86 11.45 9.52
CA SER A 472 20.18 12.65 10.03
C SER A 472 21.14 13.63 10.69
N LYS A 473 22.23 13.13 11.28
CA LYS A 473 23.24 13.97 11.93
C LYS A 473 24.00 14.82 10.92
N ASP A 474 24.47 14.17 9.85
CA ASP A 474 25.27 14.82 8.80
C ASP A 474 24.40 15.41 7.67
N ARG A 475 23.08 15.20 7.72
CA ARG A 475 22.08 15.68 6.74
C ARG A 475 22.38 15.26 5.30
N LYS A 476 22.74 13.99 5.10
CA LYS A 476 23.14 13.47 3.78
C LYS A 476 22.63 12.05 3.53
N LEU A 477 22.53 11.68 2.25
CA LEU A 477 22.35 10.29 1.84
C LEU A 477 23.63 9.50 2.19
N ALA A 478 23.51 8.49 3.05
CA ALA A 478 24.60 7.59 3.41
C ALA A 478 24.72 6.44 2.40
N ALA A 479 23.60 5.87 1.95
CA ALA A 479 23.58 4.77 1.01
C ALA A 479 22.23 4.59 0.30
N LEU A 480 22.26 3.90 -0.83
CA LEU A 480 21.09 3.28 -1.49
C LEU A 480 21.36 1.78 -1.57
N VAL A 481 20.64 0.99 -0.77
CA VAL A 481 20.80 -0.45 -0.68
C VAL A 481 19.77 -1.12 -1.59
N ASP A 482 20.23 -1.95 -2.51
CA ASP A 482 19.33 -2.79 -3.31
C ASP A 482 18.72 -3.89 -2.44
N VAL A 483 17.41 -4.08 -2.55
CA VAL A 483 16.66 -5.08 -1.80
C VAL A 483 15.66 -5.79 -2.72
N THR A 484 15.01 -6.82 -2.19
CA THR A 484 14.06 -7.63 -2.97
C THR A 484 12.77 -6.85 -3.28
N LYS A 485 12.09 -7.28 -4.34
CA LYS A 485 10.89 -6.69 -4.94
C LYS A 485 9.88 -6.10 -3.94
N ILE A 486 9.72 -4.78 -3.98
CA ILE A 486 8.74 -3.98 -3.23
C ILE A 486 8.91 -4.15 -1.71
N PRO A 487 10.00 -3.61 -1.12
CA PRO A 487 10.17 -3.60 0.33
C PRO A 487 9.02 -2.83 1.00
N HIS A 488 8.51 -3.36 2.11
CA HIS A 488 7.46 -2.73 2.90
C HIS A 488 7.74 -2.94 4.41
N PRO A 489 8.59 -2.10 5.02
CA PRO A 489 9.03 -2.29 6.40
C PRO A 489 8.00 -1.90 7.48
N GLY A 490 7.05 -1.01 7.18
CA GLY A 490 6.51 -0.14 8.21
C GLY A 490 7.64 0.76 8.75
N ARG A 491 7.98 0.60 10.03
CA ARG A 491 9.21 1.20 10.62
C ARG A 491 10.43 0.28 10.51
N GLY A 492 10.22 -0.97 10.11
CA GLY A 492 11.20 -2.06 10.18
C GLY A 492 11.36 -2.62 11.58
N ALA A 493 12.39 -3.46 11.76
CA ALA A 493 12.71 -4.09 13.03
C ALA A 493 14.23 -4.07 13.27
N ASN A 494 14.67 -3.55 14.41
CA ASN A 494 16.09 -3.47 14.77
C ASN A 494 16.50 -4.56 15.75
N PHE A 495 17.57 -5.29 15.45
CA PHE A 495 18.15 -6.27 16.37
C PHE A 495 19.64 -6.49 16.08
N VAL A 496 20.29 -7.29 16.92
CA VAL A 496 21.68 -7.70 16.71
C VAL A 496 21.67 -9.09 16.07
N ASP A 497 22.09 -9.19 14.82
CA ASP A 497 22.35 -10.48 14.17
C ASP A 497 23.64 -11.07 14.78
N PRO A 498 23.65 -12.36 15.20
CA PRO A 498 24.81 -12.98 15.84
C PRO A 498 26.11 -12.95 15.03
N LYS A 499 26.00 -12.84 13.70
CA LYS A 499 27.14 -12.85 12.77
C LYS A 499 27.48 -11.45 12.26
N TYR A 500 26.47 -10.63 11.97
CA TYR A 500 26.64 -9.35 11.27
C TYR A 500 26.53 -8.10 12.16
N GLY A 501 26.24 -8.28 13.46
CA GLY A 501 26.07 -7.17 14.39
C GLY A 501 24.72 -6.47 14.22
N PRO A 502 24.60 -5.17 14.55
CA PRO A 502 23.35 -4.43 14.43
C PRO A 502 22.80 -4.42 12.99
N VAL A 503 21.55 -4.84 12.85
CA VAL A 503 20.82 -4.88 11.59
C VAL A 503 19.44 -4.23 11.73
N TRP A 504 18.92 -3.77 10.61
CA TRP A 504 17.54 -3.36 10.43
C TRP A 504 16.88 -4.26 9.37
N ALA A 505 15.70 -4.78 9.66
CA ALA A 505 14.98 -5.70 8.79
C ALA A 505 13.77 -5.04 8.10
N THR A 506 13.52 -5.47 6.86
CA THR A 506 12.29 -5.20 6.10
C THR A 506 11.77 -6.48 5.47
N SER A 507 10.46 -6.67 5.47
CA SER A 507 9.83 -7.65 4.58
C SER A 507 9.59 -7.06 3.20
N ALA A 508 9.21 -7.91 2.26
CA ALA A 508 8.81 -7.55 0.91
C ALA A 508 7.32 -7.85 0.69
N LEU A 509 6.62 -6.92 0.04
CA LEU A 509 5.22 -7.12 -0.34
C LEU A 509 5.12 -8.11 -1.52
N GLY A 510 6.09 -8.09 -2.43
CA GLY A 510 6.08 -8.89 -3.66
C GLY A 510 6.74 -10.27 -3.58
N SER A 511 7.31 -10.65 -2.42
CA SER A 511 8.03 -11.92 -2.24
C SER A 511 7.99 -12.38 -0.78
N PRO A 512 8.32 -13.65 -0.47
CA PRO A 512 8.48 -14.12 0.92
C PRO A 512 9.72 -13.56 1.62
N GLU A 513 10.55 -12.76 0.95
CA GLU A 513 11.87 -12.42 1.45
C GLU A 513 11.83 -11.35 2.54
N ILE A 514 12.69 -11.52 3.55
CA ILE A 514 12.95 -10.55 4.60
C ILE A 514 14.42 -10.17 4.54
N THR A 515 14.72 -8.94 4.15
CA THR A 515 16.09 -8.45 3.99
C THR A 515 16.58 -7.79 5.27
N LEU A 516 17.76 -8.21 5.74
CA LEU A 516 18.48 -7.61 6.87
C LEU A 516 19.60 -6.74 6.33
N ILE A 517 19.64 -5.48 6.74
CA ILE A 517 20.64 -4.50 6.33
C ILE A 517 21.51 -4.16 7.54
N GLY A 518 22.84 -4.25 7.41
CA GLY A 518 23.77 -3.86 8.48
C GLY A 518 23.73 -2.35 8.73
N THR A 519 23.69 -1.91 9.99
CA THR A 519 23.46 -0.49 10.36
C THR A 519 24.56 0.13 11.22
N ASP A 520 25.68 -0.57 11.45
CA ASP A 520 26.78 -0.07 12.27
C ASP A 520 28.06 0.22 11.46
N PRO A 521 28.17 1.42 10.84
CA PRO A 521 29.36 1.79 10.06
C PRO A 521 30.62 1.99 10.90
N LYS A 522 30.53 2.01 12.24
CA LYS A 522 31.68 2.25 13.11
C LYS A 522 32.38 0.96 13.53
N LYS A 523 31.62 -0.04 13.99
CA LYS A 523 32.21 -1.30 14.48
C LYS A 523 32.07 -2.46 13.48
N HIS A 524 31.14 -2.37 12.54
CA HIS A 524 30.89 -3.38 11.50
C HIS A 524 30.92 -2.76 10.09
N PRO A 525 31.98 -2.01 9.72
CA PRO A 525 32.05 -1.28 8.44
C PRO A 525 31.94 -2.19 7.21
N GLU A 526 32.33 -3.46 7.31
CA GLU A 526 32.20 -4.45 6.25
C GLU A 526 30.75 -4.84 5.97
N SER A 527 29.88 -4.74 6.98
CA SER A 527 28.46 -5.10 6.95
C SER A 527 27.54 -3.88 6.74
N ALA A 528 28.00 -2.68 7.12
CA ALA A 528 27.21 -1.46 7.06
C ALA A 528 26.69 -1.15 5.65
N TRP A 529 25.39 -0.84 5.58
CA TRP A 529 24.68 -0.46 4.37
C TRP A 529 24.68 -1.52 3.25
N LYS A 530 24.72 -2.79 3.64
CA LYS A 530 24.58 -3.93 2.74
C LYS A 530 23.45 -4.83 3.21
N ALA A 531 22.74 -5.44 2.26
CA ALA A 531 21.89 -6.59 2.53
C ALA A 531 22.78 -7.77 2.95
N VAL A 532 22.91 -8.00 4.26
CA VAL A 532 23.83 -9.01 4.83
C VAL A 532 23.21 -10.39 4.92
N ARG A 533 21.88 -10.46 4.99
CA ARG A 533 21.10 -11.71 5.04
C ARG A 533 19.73 -11.50 4.42
N VAL A 534 19.21 -12.54 3.78
CA VAL A 534 17.83 -12.61 3.28
C VAL A 534 17.18 -13.87 3.84
N LEU A 535 16.17 -13.70 4.69
CA LEU A 535 15.38 -14.80 5.27
C LEU A 535 14.17 -15.11 4.37
N GLN A 536 13.60 -16.30 4.54
CA GLN A 536 12.38 -16.72 3.85
C GLN A 536 11.21 -16.79 4.86
N GLY A 537 10.24 -15.90 4.70
CA GLY A 537 8.98 -15.89 5.44
C GLY A 537 7.92 -16.81 4.82
N GLN A 538 6.66 -16.65 5.23
CA GLN A 538 5.56 -17.54 4.78
C GLN A 538 5.17 -17.34 3.31
N GLY A 539 5.38 -16.13 2.76
CA GLY A 539 4.86 -15.73 1.46
C GLY A 539 4.92 -14.22 1.26
N GLY A 540 4.56 -13.75 0.06
CA GLY A 540 4.37 -12.33 -0.21
C GLY A 540 3.15 -11.74 0.50
N GLY A 541 2.96 -10.43 0.40
CA GLY A 541 1.84 -9.75 1.07
C GLY A 541 2.09 -9.40 2.53
N SER A 542 3.35 -9.43 2.97
CA SER A 542 3.77 -8.86 4.26
C SER A 542 3.66 -7.34 4.26
N LEU A 543 3.24 -6.78 5.39
CA LEU A 543 3.18 -5.33 5.61
C LEU A 543 4.08 -4.88 6.76
N PHE A 544 4.29 -5.73 7.76
CA PHE A 544 5.03 -5.37 8.95
C PHE A 544 5.97 -6.49 9.39
N VAL A 545 7.19 -6.09 9.70
CA VAL A 545 8.12 -6.82 10.55
C VAL A 545 8.19 -6.13 11.92
N LYS A 546 8.45 -6.88 12.99
CA LYS A 546 8.60 -6.31 14.32
C LYS A 546 9.52 -7.14 15.21
N THR A 547 10.29 -6.46 16.05
CA THR A 547 10.92 -7.05 17.22
C THR A 547 10.85 -6.06 18.39
N HIS A 548 11.56 -6.35 19.48
CA HIS A 548 11.74 -5.47 20.62
C HIS A 548 13.11 -5.74 21.24
N PRO A 549 13.83 -4.74 21.80
CA PRO A 549 15.16 -4.94 22.39
C PRO A 549 15.25 -5.97 23.52
N LYS A 550 14.12 -6.36 24.11
CA LYS A 550 14.01 -7.40 25.15
C LYS A 550 13.54 -8.76 24.63
N SER A 551 13.17 -8.83 23.35
CA SER A 551 12.76 -10.06 22.69
C SER A 551 13.93 -10.64 21.91
N HIS A 552 13.88 -11.95 21.70
CA HIS A 552 14.73 -12.67 20.74
C HIS A 552 13.92 -13.14 19.53
N HIS A 553 12.71 -12.61 19.33
CA HIS A 553 11.83 -12.98 18.23
C HIS A 553 11.71 -11.86 17.19
N LEU A 554 11.79 -12.26 15.92
CA LEU A 554 11.42 -11.42 14.78
C LEU A 554 10.08 -11.90 14.22
N TRP A 555 9.07 -11.04 14.29
CA TRP A 555 7.70 -11.30 13.89
C TRP A 555 7.45 -10.76 12.48
N VAL A 556 6.82 -11.56 11.61
CA VAL A 556 6.54 -11.18 10.21
C VAL A 556 5.11 -11.56 9.85
N ASP A 557 4.31 -10.55 9.50
CA ASP A 557 2.93 -10.75 9.05
C ASP A 557 2.81 -11.00 7.54
N THR A 558 1.67 -11.50 7.11
CA THR A 558 1.34 -11.74 5.69
C THR A 558 -0.12 -11.38 5.37
N PRO A 559 -0.66 -10.25 5.88
CA PRO A 559 -2.09 -9.96 5.86
C PRO A 559 -2.66 -9.91 4.45
N LEU A 560 -1.87 -9.56 3.44
CA LEU A 560 -2.37 -9.40 2.09
C LEU A 560 -2.27 -10.69 1.26
N HIS A 561 -1.57 -11.72 1.76
CA HIS A 561 -1.41 -12.98 1.04
C HIS A 561 -2.76 -13.55 0.55
N PRO A 562 -2.83 -14.11 -0.68
CA PRO A 562 -4.09 -14.61 -1.24
C PRO A 562 -4.62 -15.85 -0.51
N ASP A 563 -3.72 -16.72 -0.03
CA ASP A 563 -4.07 -17.88 0.80
C ASP A 563 -4.55 -17.44 2.18
N ALA A 564 -5.73 -17.92 2.58
CA ALA A 564 -6.36 -17.60 3.85
C ALA A 564 -5.53 -18.10 5.04
N THR A 565 -4.93 -19.29 4.95
CA THR A 565 -4.12 -19.89 6.01
C THR A 565 -2.92 -19.00 6.32
N ILE A 566 -2.23 -18.52 5.29
CA ILE A 566 -1.05 -17.65 5.43
C ILE A 566 -1.42 -16.23 5.86
N SER A 567 -2.52 -15.67 5.36
CA SER A 567 -2.97 -14.34 5.80
C SER A 567 -3.60 -14.32 7.20
N GLN A 568 -3.87 -15.50 7.77
CA GLN A 568 -4.46 -15.70 9.10
C GLN A 568 -3.45 -16.17 10.17
N SER A 569 -2.17 -16.27 9.80
CA SER A 569 -1.07 -16.68 10.67
C SER A 569 0.01 -15.60 10.78
N ILE A 570 0.99 -15.83 11.65
CA ILE A 570 2.22 -15.01 11.76
C ILE A 570 3.45 -15.93 11.71
N ALA A 571 4.52 -15.51 11.04
CA ALA A 571 5.84 -16.14 11.14
C ALA A 571 6.65 -15.50 12.28
N VAL A 572 7.39 -16.33 13.00
CA VAL A 572 8.25 -15.93 14.12
C VAL A 572 9.60 -16.61 13.99
N PHE A 573 10.65 -15.82 13.84
CA PHE A 573 12.02 -16.31 13.80
C PHE A 573 12.67 -16.15 15.18
N ASP A 574 13.49 -17.11 15.58
CA ASP A 574 14.46 -16.94 16.67
C ASP A 574 15.68 -16.18 16.13
N ILE A 575 15.89 -14.95 16.61
CA ILE A 575 17.00 -14.06 16.23
C ILE A 575 18.35 -14.70 16.58
N ASN A 576 18.41 -15.51 17.63
CA ASN A 576 19.64 -16.20 18.02
C ASN A 576 19.97 -17.37 17.09
N ASN A 577 19.01 -17.84 16.29
CA ASN A 577 19.18 -18.98 15.40
C ASN A 577 18.35 -18.87 14.09
N LEU A 578 18.62 -17.81 13.33
CA LEU A 578 17.89 -17.47 12.10
C LEU A 578 17.95 -18.54 10.99
N ASP A 579 18.88 -19.49 11.06
CA ASP A 579 19.06 -20.53 10.05
C ASP A 579 18.01 -21.66 10.14
N VAL A 580 17.28 -21.77 11.26
CA VAL A 580 16.20 -22.77 11.45
C VAL A 580 14.92 -22.42 10.69
N GLY A 581 14.75 -21.15 10.31
CA GLY A 581 13.52 -20.64 9.70
C GLY A 581 12.43 -20.33 10.74
N PRO A 582 11.25 -19.86 10.30
CA PRO A 582 10.22 -19.38 11.21
C PRO A 582 9.32 -20.50 11.74
N GLN A 583 8.89 -20.37 13.00
CA GLN A 583 7.67 -21.00 13.49
C GLN A 583 6.45 -20.22 12.99
N VAL A 584 5.35 -20.92 12.71
CA VAL A 584 4.07 -20.30 12.31
C VAL A 584 3.06 -20.42 13.44
N LEU A 585 2.46 -19.30 13.86
CA LEU A 585 1.39 -19.29 14.88
C LEU A 585 0.02 -18.98 14.26
N PRO A 586 -1.04 -19.73 14.62
CA PRO A 586 -2.36 -19.59 14.03
C PRO A 586 -3.20 -18.49 14.72
N ILE A 587 -2.75 -17.24 14.61
CA ILE A 587 -3.34 -16.10 15.34
C ILE A 587 -4.85 -15.94 15.10
N ALA A 588 -5.34 -16.06 13.86
CA ALA A 588 -6.77 -15.92 13.61
C ALA A 588 -7.61 -17.11 14.12
N GLU A 589 -7.00 -18.29 14.23
CA GLU A 589 -7.63 -19.47 14.85
C GLU A 589 -7.82 -19.23 16.35
N TRP A 590 -6.77 -18.75 17.03
CA TRP A 590 -6.83 -18.37 18.44
C TRP A 590 -7.89 -17.31 18.74
N ALA A 591 -8.16 -16.40 17.79
CA ALA A 591 -9.20 -15.39 17.93
C ALA A 591 -10.63 -15.95 17.88
N ASN A 592 -10.84 -17.14 17.32
CA ASN A 592 -12.12 -17.84 17.24
C ASN A 592 -13.31 -16.97 16.78
N LEU A 593 -13.18 -16.35 15.61
CA LEU A 593 -14.15 -15.36 15.09
C LEU A 593 -15.19 -15.93 14.11
N GLY A 594 -15.15 -17.24 13.83
CA GLY A 594 -15.97 -17.88 12.80
C GLY A 594 -15.57 -17.49 11.37
N ASP A 595 -16.54 -17.52 10.46
CA ASP A 595 -16.30 -17.30 9.03
C ASP A 595 -15.95 -15.84 8.69
N GLY A 596 -15.24 -15.68 7.58
CA GLY A 596 -14.90 -14.38 7.01
C GLY A 596 -13.44 -14.25 6.62
N PRO A 597 -13.11 -13.24 5.80
CA PRO A 597 -11.78 -13.00 5.23
C PRO A 597 -10.85 -12.34 6.27
N LYS A 598 -10.61 -13.03 7.39
CA LYS A 598 -9.75 -12.58 8.48
C LYS A 598 -8.32 -12.38 7.98
N ARG A 599 -7.68 -11.30 8.41
CA ARG A 599 -6.28 -10.97 8.12
C ARG A 599 -5.57 -10.59 9.41
N VAL A 600 -4.43 -11.20 9.67
CA VAL A 600 -3.58 -10.90 10.83
C VAL A 600 -2.60 -9.83 10.43
N VAL A 601 -2.63 -8.70 11.12
CA VAL A 601 -1.84 -7.53 10.73
C VAL A 601 -1.17 -6.85 11.92
N GLN A 602 0.07 -6.43 11.67
CA GLN A 602 0.89 -5.54 12.47
C GLN A 602 1.13 -6.06 13.89
N PRO A 603 2.14 -6.91 14.14
CA PRO A 603 2.64 -7.12 15.51
C PRO A 603 3.02 -5.78 16.16
N GLU A 604 2.61 -5.55 17.41
CA GLU A 604 3.01 -4.40 18.22
C GLU A 604 3.25 -4.84 19.67
N TYR A 605 4.41 -4.50 20.22
CA TYR A 605 4.76 -4.84 21.59
C TYR A 605 4.11 -3.89 22.59
N ASN A 606 3.88 -4.39 23.81
CA ASN A 606 3.62 -3.58 24.98
C ASN A 606 4.90 -2.84 25.46
N GLN A 607 4.79 -2.00 26.48
CA GLN A 607 5.94 -1.31 27.08
C GLN A 607 6.97 -2.30 27.66
N GLY A 608 6.48 -3.41 28.22
CA GLY A 608 7.29 -4.45 28.84
C GLY A 608 8.24 -5.12 27.87
N GLY A 609 7.84 -5.23 26.59
CA GLY A 609 8.55 -6.00 25.59
C GLY A 609 8.34 -7.51 25.70
N ASP A 610 7.34 -7.94 26.48
CA ASP A 610 7.05 -9.33 26.85
C ASP A 610 5.69 -9.83 26.31
N GLU A 611 4.88 -8.93 25.74
CA GLU A 611 3.65 -9.28 25.03
C GLU A 611 3.60 -8.65 23.64
N VAL A 612 3.12 -9.41 22.66
CA VAL A 612 2.92 -8.96 21.27
C VAL A 612 1.44 -9.02 20.90
N TRP A 613 0.94 -7.91 20.38
CA TRP A 613 -0.46 -7.72 20.04
C TRP A 613 -0.66 -7.77 18.52
N PHE A 614 -1.70 -8.48 18.08
CA PHE A 614 -2.05 -8.66 16.67
C PHE A 614 -3.50 -8.26 16.44
N SER A 615 -3.76 -7.48 15.39
CA SER A 615 -5.14 -7.24 14.95
C SER A 615 -5.57 -8.39 14.05
N VAL A 616 -6.70 -9.02 14.36
CA VAL A 616 -7.39 -9.95 13.46
C VAL A 616 -8.50 -9.17 12.78
N TRP A 617 -8.13 -8.56 11.65
CA TRP A 617 -8.97 -7.67 10.85
C TRP A 617 -9.95 -8.48 10.00
N ASN A 618 -11.25 -8.25 10.21
CA ASN A 618 -12.33 -8.82 9.40
C ASN A 618 -13.15 -7.71 8.71
N ALA A 619 -14.12 -8.10 7.88
CA ALA A 619 -15.07 -7.15 7.28
C ALA A 619 -15.88 -6.41 8.36
N LYS A 620 -16.35 -5.20 8.06
CA LYS A 620 -17.07 -4.31 9.00
C LYS A 620 -18.29 -4.96 9.67
N ASP A 621 -19.02 -5.79 8.95
CA ASP A 621 -20.21 -6.51 9.41
C ASP A 621 -19.89 -7.85 10.11
N LYS A 622 -18.60 -8.16 10.31
CA LYS A 622 -18.11 -9.40 10.93
C LYS A 622 -17.32 -9.11 12.20
N LYS A 623 -17.26 -10.11 13.09
CA LYS A 623 -16.46 -10.02 14.31
C LYS A 623 -14.98 -9.90 13.97
N SER A 624 -14.31 -9.00 14.68
CA SER A 624 -12.85 -8.84 14.70
C SER A 624 -12.36 -9.00 16.14
N ALA A 625 -11.05 -9.13 16.34
CA ALA A 625 -10.46 -9.17 17.68
C ALA A 625 -9.01 -8.67 17.66
N ILE A 626 -8.45 -8.51 18.86
CA ILE A 626 -7.01 -8.33 19.06
C ILE A 626 -6.52 -9.54 19.85
N VAL A 627 -5.49 -10.21 19.34
CA VAL A 627 -4.87 -11.36 19.99
C VAL A 627 -3.58 -10.91 20.66
N VAL A 628 -3.38 -11.29 21.92
CA VAL A 628 -2.16 -11.01 22.68
C VAL A 628 -1.42 -12.32 22.89
N VAL A 629 -0.14 -12.32 22.53
CA VAL A 629 0.78 -13.46 22.64
C VAL A 629 1.85 -13.15 23.67
N ASP A 630 2.15 -14.11 24.52
CA ASP A 630 3.29 -14.08 25.44
C ASP A 630 4.57 -14.32 24.64
N ASP A 631 5.45 -13.31 24.55
CA ASP A 631 6.61 -13.34 23.67
C ASP A 631 7.57 -14.47 24.05
N ALA A 632 7.81 -14.68 25.34
CA ALA A 632 8.76 -15.67 25.82
C ALA A 632 8.34 -17.11 25.51
N THR A 633 7.03 -17.40 25.51
CA THR A 633 6.50 -18.76 25.34
C THR A 633 5.88 -19.01 23.96
N LEU A 634 5.68 -17.95 23.16
CA LEU A 634 4.95 -17.97 21.88
C LEU A 634 3.52 -18.53 22.01
N LYS A 635 2.91 -18.44 23.20
CA LYS A 635 1.56 -18.95 23.49
C LYS A 635 0.54 -17.81 23.54
N LEU A 636 -0.69 -18.14 23.18
CA LEU A 636 -1.83 -17.27 23.40
C LEU A 636 -1.91 -16.84 24.87
N LYS A 637 -1.90 -15.53 25.12
CA LYS A 637 -2.10 -14.94 26.44
C LYS A 637 -3.56 -14.61 26.68
N THR A 638 -4.17 -13.87 25.75
CA THR A 638 -5.59 -13.47 25.81
C THR A 638 -6.09 -12.99 24.45
N VAL A 639 -7.41 -12.88 24.32
CA VAL A 639 -8.10 -12.34 23.14
C VAL A 639 -9.04 -11.22 23.59
N ILE A 640 -8.85 -10.03 23.04
CA ILE A 640 -9.76 -8.89 23.23
C ILE A 640 -10.82 -8.96 22.15
N ASN A 641 -12.01 -9.42 22.54
CA ASN A 641 -13.17 -9.60 21.68
C ASN A 641 -14.35 -8.81 22.27
N ASP A 642 -14.49 -7.56 21.86
CA ASP A 642 -15.54 -6.65 22.30
C ASP A 642 -16.30 -6.13 21.06
N PRO A 643 -17.64 -6.00 21.09
CA PRO A 643 -18.42 -5.51 19.95
C PRO A 643 -17.97 -4.14 19.40
N ARG A 644 -17.32 -3.32 20.23
CA ARG A 644 -16.76 -2.03 19.82
C ARG A 644 -15.49 -2.17 18.98
N ILE A 645 -14.82 -3.32 18.99
CA ILE A 645 -13.61 -3.58 18.19
C ILE A 645 -14.01 -3.92 16.75
N VAL A 646 -14.40 -2.88 16.00
CA VAL A 646 -14.79 -2.97 14.60
C VAL A 646 -13.58 -2.68 13.72
N THR A 647 -13.19 -3.63 12.86
CA THR A 647 -12.08 -3.47 11.89
C THR A 647 -10.78 -2.94 12.51
N PRO A 648 -10.25 -3.57 13.58
CA PRO A 648 -8.98 -3.17 14.20
C PRO A 648 -7.84 -3.36 13.20
N THR A 649 -6.95 -2.37 13.09
CA THR A 649 -5.81 -2.41 12.16
C THR A 649 -4.52 -1.97 12.85
N GLY A 650 -4.12 -0.72 12.72
CA GLY A 650 -2.94 -0.16 13.38
C GLY A 650 -3.12 -0.10 14.89
N LYS A 651 -2.08 -0.50 15.61
CA LYS A 651 -1.95 -0.49 17.08
C LYS A 651 -0.66 0.23 17.42
N PHE A 652 -0.71 1.16 18.35
CA PHE A 652 0.44 1.98 18.72
C PHE A 652 0.55 2.01 20.24
N ASN A 653 1.54 1.31 20.80
CA ASN A 653 1.84 1.42 22.22
C ASN A 653 2.46 2.79 22.49
N VAL A 654 2.04 3.46 23.57
CA VAL A 654 2.49 4.83 23.89
C VAL A 654 4.01 4.87 24.03
N TYR A 655 4.59 4.08 24.94
CA TYR A 655 6.03 4.09 25.21
C TYR A 655 6.86 3.79 23.95
N ASN A 656 6.52 2.70 23.25
CA ASN A 656 7.27 2.28 22.06
C ASN A 656 7.19 3.31 20.92
N THR A 657 6.07 4.03 20.81
CA THR A 657 5.90 5.07 19.78
C THR A 657 6.58 6.38 20.17
N VAL A 658 6.52 6.79 21.44
CA VAL A 658 7.25 7.97 21.95
C VAL A 658 8.75 7.79 21.73
N HIS A 659 9.28 6.64 22.14
CA HIS A 659 10.70 6.38 22.17
C HIS A 659 11.26 5.75 20.89
N ASP A 660 10.44 5.54 19.84
CA ASP A 660 10.86 4.91 18.59
C ASP A 660 11.55 3.55 18.83
N VAL A 661 10.87 2.65 19.55
CA VAL A 661 11.33 1.28 19.88
C VAL A 661 10.62 0.27 18.97
N TYR A 662 11.35 -0.44 18.11
CA TYR A 662 10.80 -1.42 17.17
C TYR A 662 11.85 -2.35 16.54
#